data_AF-A0AB73G4G8-F1
#
_entry.id   AF-A0AB73G4G8-F1
#
_cell.length_a   1.000
_cell.length_b   1.000
_cell.length_c   1.000
_cell.angle_alpha   90.00
_cell.angle_beta   90.00
_cell.angle_gamma   90.00
#
_symmetry.space_group_name_H-M   'P 1'
#
loop_
_entity.id
_entity.type
_entity.pdbx_description
1 polymer ?
#
loop_
_entity_poly.entity_id
_entity_poly.type
_entity_poly.pdbx_seq_one_letter_code
_entity_poly.pdbx_strand_id
1 'polypeptide(L)'
;MSFAENRGAGGIAGGAVPASAGGLASLGSIAGMAGQIGALTGMPGAGLLGGAASAVRLAQTGMAMLGKTPESIADALNGLAGARPQLTQENRYVTLETPLGDDVLLVNAAVIDEHVNQLPEIHLDLLSHRNNIGPEQIVGQRVKIVLDPQSKNFSLTKIVAASTETDERRYFDGYVASFGKVGNSGTVTRYEMSVVPWLWFLTRSTDCRIFQNQTPQDLLRGIFQEMGFADFEFDIRGKQSPLEYIVMYDESYYHFCARLMEQEGLVWTFRFEKDKHVLVIGDSNSLFRPIPQAETISYYADSAASELNGIDRWDEAFSFRVGKITFRDFNYNQPSSSLMHVEVPTVNLKHDNIQATERYQFHSLYDHGEDGERYARYAMEAEEAQARRFNGGGYARGMTTNGRFTLVNHASSSYNDKEFVILRVRHQAVNDYTRQGAELPYRNTFTCLPFDIPFRPERRTRKPSMHGTQSAIVVGPKGEEIHTDGSRVKLHFLWDRRGKRDGSDSMWVRVSQPWAGKGWGGSAIPRIGQEVIVAFNEGDPDNPVVVGRVFNGESGNPYHGTGGQTMGLKSQTHKGQGSNELRFSDVDGAQEFFMHAQKDMNTVVKDNESHTVEGGARKVSVLKGDETKHVAQGNMTEMVALTRSSTANVINTNAVASKAGPGMQSHLASDGIEHRVGDSVVILTQGSITLAHGASTIRIDASGIYIDGPVIHLNQGASSGPSAPAASGAGGAASAAAEGGAAGAGAGAAGAGAAAGSAAPPVETGLGHDVDQLAAKSPGLQGDLKKLKDDGWKIKYGEPGGGSFARRENQTITLDGSFKGNTAGTTQTLAHEVGHATYGFQADYSSKTAYVNGTLADEGAATMNNIKARREILANSGADIGIAGNSANHAAYNKAYDQFLKDGNADAARQAIGAQFGKGEITSNTKQPYAEYYGGWYDNNFPPKK
;
A
#
# COMPACT_ATOMS: atom_id res chain seq x y z
N MET A 1 22.76 -22.27 -5.86
CA MET A 1 23.91 -23.12 -5.46
C MET A 1 23.56 -24.58 -5.73
N SER A 2 24.55 -25.47 -5.74
CA SER A 2 24.52 -26.79 -6.38
C SER A 2 23.79 -27.90 -5.62
N PHE A 3 23.31 -28.90 -6.38
CA PHE A 3 22.92 -30.21 -5.87
C PHE A 3 24.09 -30.97 -5.23
N ALA A 4 23.79 -31.82 -4.24
CA ALA A 4 24.61 -32.97 -3.86
C ALA A 4 23.72 -34.05 -3.23
N GLU A 5 23.68 -35.24 -3.82
CA GLU A 5 23.20 -36.45 -3.13
C GLU A 5 24.30 -36.99 -2.21
N ASN A 6 23.94 -37.61 -1.09
CA ASN A 6 24.65 -38.82 -0.66
C ASN A 6 23.75 -39.77 0.13
N ARG A 7 24.10 -41.06 0.10
CA ARG A 7 23.31 -42.19 0.60
C ARG A 7 23.67 -42.55 2.06
N GLY A 8 22.75 -43.20 2.76
CA GLY A 8 23.13 -44.43 3.47
C GLY A 8 22.52 -44.76 4.83
N ALA A 9 21.93 -45.96 4.88
CA ALA A 9 21.87 -46.92 6.01
C ALA A 9 20.82 -46.77 7.13
N GLY A 10 20.32 -47.94 7.58
CA GLY A 10 19.54 -48.11 8.83
C GLY A 10 18.15 -48.73 8.64
N GLY A 11 18.05 -50.04 8.38
CA GLY A 11 16.76 -50.75 8.32
C GLY A 11 16.46 -51.57 9.58
N ILE A 12 15.18 -51.94 9.79
CA ILE A 12 14.77 -52.97 10.76
C ILE A 12 13.60 -53.79 10.16
N ALA A 13 13.65 -55.11 10.34
CA ALA A 13 12.56 -56.06 10.05
C ALA A 13 11.44 -55.96 11.13
N GLY A 14 10.24 -56.54 11.00
CA GLY A 14 9.64 -57.39 9.97
C GLY A 14 8.33 -57.98 10.52
N GLY A 15 7.56 -58.71 9.70
CA GLY A 15 6.33 -59.36 10.16
C GLY A 15 5.47 -59.90 9.03
N ALA A 16 5.42 -61.23 8.89
CA ALA A 16 4.67 -61.91 7.83
C ALA A 16 3.90 -63.11 8.39
N VAL A 17 2.58 -63.16 8.12
CA VAL A 17 1.71 -64.36 8.19
C VAL A 17 0.53 -64.14 7.21
N PRO A 18 -0.21 -65.19 6.77
CA PRO A 18 0.10 -65.84 5.50
C PRO A 18 -1.01 -65.68 4.44
N ALA A 19 -0.72 -66.07 3.20
CA ALA A 19 -1.68 -66.09 2.11
C ALA A 19 -2.59 -67.33 2.14
N SER A 20 -3.88 -67.14 1.84
CA SER A 20 -4.81 -68.17 1.39
C SER A 20 -5.14 -67.95 -0.10
N ALA A 21 -4.91 -68.96 -0.94
CA ALA A 21 -5.07 -68.85 -2.39
C ALA A 21 -6.55 -68.86 -2.83
N GLY A 22 -6.86 -68.13 -3.91
CA GLY A 22 -8.22 -67.99 -4.46
C GLY A 22 -8.27 -67.22 -5.78
N GLY A 23 -7.65 -67.79 -6.82
CA GLY A 23 -7.47 -67.31 -8.21
C GLY A 23 -8.24 -66.09 -8.76
N LEU A 24 -7.50 -65.19 -9.42
CA LEU A 24 -7.94 -64.38 -10.57
C LEU A 24 -6.71 -63.85 -11.31
N ALA A 25 -6.34 -64.45 -12.45
CA ALA A 25 -5.13 -64.12 -13.20
C ALA A 25 -5.44 -63.65 -14.64
N SER A 26 -5.66 -62.34 -14.84
CA SER A 26 -5.58 -61.70 -16.17
C SER A 26 -5.52 -60.15 -16.15
N LEU A 27 -4.81 -59.52 -15.19
CA LEU A 27 -4.67 -58.04 -15.12
C LEU A 27 -3.29 -57.50 -15.54
N GLY A 28 -2.42 -58.35 -16.09
CA GLY A 28 -1.00 -58.03 -16.31
C GLY A 28 -0.67 -57.05 -17.46
N SER A 29 -1.62 -56.67 -18.31
CA SER A 29 -1.36 -55.83 -19.49
C SER A 29 -1.66 -54.33 -19.32
N ILE A 30 -2.40 -53.93 -18.28
CA ILE A 30 -2.89 -52.54 -18.11
C ILE A 30 -1.82 -51.62 -17.49
N ALA A 31 -0.91 -52.17 -16.67
CA ALA A 31 0.13 -51.40 -15.99
C ALA A 31 1.15 -50.74 -16.94
N GLY A 32 1.32 -51.29 -18.15
CA GLY A 32 2.31 -50.79 -19.13
C GLY A 32 1.97 -49.41 -19.72
N MET A 33 0.68 -49.08 -19.89
CA MET A 33 0.27 -47.79 -20.47
C MET A 33 0.14 -46.67 -19.43
N ALA A 34 -0.16 -47.00 -18.17
CA ALA A 34 -0.20 -46.01 -17.09
C ALA A 34 1.18 -45.32 -16.87
N GLY A 35 2.27 -46.06 -17.08
CA GLY A 35 3.64 -45.57 -16.88
C GLY A 35 4.09 -44.43 -17.81
N GLN A 36 3.51 -44.31 -19.02
CA GLN A 36 3.88 -43.23 -19.96
C GLN A 36 2.98 -41.99 -19.87
N ILE A 37 1.81 -42.08 -19.23
CA ILE A 37 0.92 -40.93 -19.01
C ILE A 37 1.34 -40.12 -17.76
N GLY A 38 2.01 -40.77 -16.80
CA GLY A 38 2.51 -40.12 -15.58
C GLY A 38 3.47 -38.94 -15.78
N ALA A 39 4.11 -38.83 -16.95
CA ALA A 39 5.03 -37.72 -17.26
C ALA A 39 4.33 -36.38 -17.58
N LEU A 40 3.00 -36.37 -17.76
CA LEU A 40 2.21 -35.16 -18.09
C LEU A 40 1.44 -34.56 -16.91
N THR A 41 1.53 -35.16 -15.71
CA THR A 41 0.78 -34.70 -14.52
C THR A 41 1.27 -33.36 -13.94
N GLY A 42 2.35 -32.79 -14.49
CA GLY A 42 2.90 -31.49 -14.10
C GLY A 42 2.41 -30.29 -14.91
N MET A 43 1.54 -30.47 -15.93
CA MET A 43 1.05 -29.35 -16.74
C MET A 43 -0.31 -28.80 -16.27
N PRO A 44 -0.46 -27.46 -16.14
CA PRO A 44 -1.76 -26.83 -15.90
C PRO A 44 -2.77 -27.21 -16.99
N GLY A 45 -3.83 -27.94 -16.63
CA GLY A 45 -4.81 -28.49 -17.57
C GLY A 45 -4.83 -30.02 -17.69
N ALA A 46 -3.89 -30.75 -17.06
CA ALA A 46 -3.94 -32.23 -17.01
C ALA A 46 -5.19 -32.78 -16.29
N GLY A 47 -5.86 -31.96 -15.46
CA GLY A 47 -7.12 -32.31 -14.79
C GLY A 47 -8.32 -32.54 -15.71
N LEU A 48 -8.25 -32.10 -16.98
CA LEU A 48 -9.29 -32.32 -18.01
C LEU A 48 -9.17 -33.69 -18.72
N LEU A 49 -8.33 -34.63 -18.24
CA LEU A 49 -8.15 -35.95 -18.85
C LEU A 49 -8.54 -37.12 -17.94
N GLY A 50 -9.34 -36.87 -16.90
CA GLY A 50 -10.11 -37.91 -16.21
C GLY A 50 -11.18 -38.57 -17.09
N GLY A 51 -11.56 -37.91 -18.19
CA GLY A 51 -12.49 -38.41 -19.21
C GLY A 51 -12.02 -39.71 -19.85
N ALA A 52 -10.73 -39.84 -20.23
CA ALA A 52 -10.23 -40.99 -21.00
C ALA A 52 -10.50 -42.35 -20.32
N ALA A 53 -10.14 -42.52 -19.04
CA ALA A 53 -10.42 -43.78 -18.31
C ALA A 53 -11.93 -44.04 -18.12
N SER A 54 -12.73 -42.98 -18.11
CA SER A 54 -14.19 -43.03 -17.95
C SER A 54 -14.90 -43.37 -19.26
N ALA A 55 -14.42 -42.81 -20.38
CA ALA A 55 -14.89 -43.04 -21.74
C ALA A 55 -14.46 -44.41 -22.28
N VAL A 56 -13.24 -44.88 -21.96
CA VAL A 56 -12.80 -46.25 -22.25
C VAL A 56 -13.67 -47.27 -21.50
N ARG A 57 -13.99 -47.01 -20.22
CA ARG A 57 -15.01 -47.81 -19.51
C ARG A 57 -16.38 -47.71 -20.17
N LEU A 58 -16.83 -46.53 -20.60
CA LEU A 58 -18.13 -46.37 -21.27
C LEU A 58 -18.21 -47.04 -22.65
N ALA A 59 -17.12 -47.06 -23.42
CA ALA A 59 -17.02 -47.77 -24.70
C ALA A 59 -16.97 -49.29 -24.50
N GLN A 60 -16.28 -49.75 -23.45
CA GLN A 60 -16.39 -51.13 -22.96
C GLN A 60 -17.84 -51.45 -22.51
N THR A 61 -18.55 -50.52 -21.88
CA THR A 61 -19.99 -50.65 -21.62
C THR A 61 -20.82 -50.66 -22.91
N GLY A 62 -20.43 -49.93 -23.96
CA GLY A 62 -21.07 -49.99 -25.29
C GLY A 62 -20.97 -51.39 -25.92
N MET A 63 -19.81 -52.05 -25.80
CA MET A 63 -19.66 -53.47 -26.16
C MET A 63 -20.53 -54.39 -25.29
N ALA A 64 -20.68 -54.10 -24.00
CA ALA A 64 -21.57 -54.84 -23.10
C ALA A 64 -23.07 -54.62 -23.44
N MET A 65 -23.46 -53.43 -23.89
CA MET A 65 -24.82 -53.10 -24.36
C MET A 65 -25.18 -53.83 -25.65
N LEU A 66 -24.20 -54.20 -26.48
CA LEU A 66 -24.36 -55.09 -27.64
C LEU A 66 -24.28 -56.59 -27.27
N GLY A 67 -23.89 -56.94 -26.04
CA GLY A 67 -23.78 -58.31 -25.55
C GLY A 67 -22.77 -59.19 -26.29
N LYS A 68 -21.75 -58.59 -26.92
CA LYS A 68 -20.87 -59.25 -27.91
C LYS A 68 -19.39 -58.92 -27.70
N THR A 69 -18.52 -59.91 -27.92
CA THR A 69 -17.05 -59.72 -27.88
C THR A 69 -16.50 -59.39 -29.27
N PRO A 70 -15.29 -58.80 -29.37
CA PRO A 70 -14.62 -58.57 -30.66
C PRO A 70 -14.42 -59.85 -31.50
N GLU A 71 -14.26 -61.02 -30.87
CA GLU A 71 -14.24 -62.30 -31.60
C GLU A 71 -15.57 -62.56 -32.31
N SER A 72 -16.71 -62.33 -31.66
CA SER A 72 -18.03 -62.55 -32.28
C SER A 72 -18.29 -61.64 -33.50
N ILE A 73 -17.63 -60.48 -33.57
CA ILE A 73 -17.66 -59.59 -34.75
C ILE A 73 -16.79 -60.17 -35.88
N ALA A 74 -15.61 -60.71 -35.55
CA ALA A 74 -14.74 -61.39 -36.51
C ALA A 74 -15.34 -62.71 -37.03
N ASP A 75 -16.02 -63.47 -36.18
CA ASP A 75 -16.66 -64.75 -36.55
C ASP A 75 -17.88 -64.54 -37.46
N ALA A 76 -18.68 -63.50 -37.21
CA ALA A 76 -19.77 -63.11 -38.12
C ALA A 76 -19.25 -62.75 -39.53
N LEU A 77 -18.04 -62.16 -39.62
CA LEU A 77 -17.38 -61.83 -40.89
C LEU A 77 -16.82 -63.06 -41.61
N ASN A 78 -16.44 -64.11 -40.87
CA ASN A 78 -15.88 -65.35 -41.44
C ASN A 78 -16.93 -66.24 -42.12
N GLY A 79 -18.23 -66.04 -41.87
CA GLY A 79 -19.32 -66.88 -42.38
C GLY A 79 -19.71 -66.64 -43.85
N LEU A 80 -19.23 -65.58 -44.50
CA LEU A 80 -19.59 -65.22 -45.87
C LEU A 80 -18.49 -65.61 -46.88
N ALA A 81 -18.69 -66.73 -47.58
CA ALA A 81 -17.73 -67.26 -48.54
C ALA A 81 -17.81 -66.55 -49.90
N GLY A 82 -16.79 -65.76 -50.23
CA GLY A 82 -16.56 -65.22 -51.59
C GLY A 82 -16.21 -63.73 -51.59
N ALA A 83 -14.90 -63.43 -51.66
CA ALA A 83 -14.28 -62.12 -51.38
C ALA A 83 -14.40 -61.69 -49.91
N ARG A 84 -13.32 -61.12 -49.34
CA ARG A 84 -13.34 -60.61 -47.96
C ARG A 84 -14.28 -59.39 -47.89
N PRO A 85 -15.38 -59.41 -47.12
CA PRO A 85 -16.22 -58.23 -46.97
C PRO A 85 -15.43 -57.14 -46.24
N GLN A 86 -15.18 -56.00 -46.89
CA GLN A 86 -14.67 -54.83 -46.19
C GLN A 86 -15.85 -54.17 -45.45
N LEU A 87 -15.71 -54.01 -44.14
CA LEU A 87 -16.59 -53.12 -43.37
C LEU A 87 -16.46 -51.70 -43.92
N THR A 88 -17.60 -51.06 -44.19
CA THR A 88 -17.72 -49.66 -44.62
C THR A 88 -18.60 -48.87 -43.65
N GLN A 89 -18.52 -47.54 -43.72
CA GLN A 89 -19.42 -46.60 -43.03
C GLN A 89 -20.74 -46.36 -43.78
N GLU A 90 -20.97 -47.06 -44.89
CA GLU A 90 -22.24 -46.97 -45.63
C GLU A 90 -23.42 -47.47 -44.78
N ASN A 91 -24.53 -46.73 -44.81
CA ASN A 91 -25.76 -47.01 -44.04
C ASN A 91 -25.51 -47.18 -42.52
N ARG A 92 -24.51 -46.46 -41.97
CA ARG A 92 -24.23 -46.40 -40.52
C ARG A 92 -24.83 -45.16 -39.87
N TYR A 93 -25.22 -45.29 -38.61
CA TYR A 93 -25.86 -44.20 -37.87
C TYR A 93 -24.84 -43.13 -37.46
N VAL A 94 -23.65 -43.55 -37.05
CA VAL A 94 -22.53 -42.63 -36.79
C VAL A 94 -21.40 -42.89 -37.79
N THR A 95 -20.89 -41.84 -38.43
CA THR A 95 -19.77 -41.93 -39.37
C THR A 95 -18.70 -40.89 -39.04
N LEU A 96 -17.48 -41.12 -39.55
CA LEU A 96 -16.32 -40.25 -39.35
C LEU A 96 -15.64 -39.93 -40.69
N GLU A 97 -15.59 -38.66 -41.07
CA GLU A 97 -14.76 -38.15 -42.17
C GLU A 97 -13.36 -37.80 -41.64
N THR A 98 -12.30 -38.29 -42.30
CA THR A 98 -10.89 -38.02 -41.94
C THR A 98 -9.99 -37.82 -43.16
N PRO A 99 -8.83 -37.13 -43.02
CA PRO A 99 -7.86 -37.01 -44.12
C PRO A 99 -7.20 -38.32 -44.59
N LEU A 100 -7.42 -39.44 -43.89
CA LEU A 100 -6.86 -40.75 -44.29
C LEU A 100 -7.62 -41.38 -45.47
N GLY A 101 -8.79 -40.84 -45.82
CA GLY A 101 -9.72 -41.34 -46.82
C GLY A 101 -10.90 -42.11 -46.23
N ASP A 102 -11.89 -42.36 -47.07
CA ASP A 102 -13.12 -43.07 -46.72
C ASP A 102 -12.84 -44.51 -46.27
N ASP A 103 -13.66 -45.01 -45.36
CA ASP A 103 -13.61 -46.37 -44.79
C ASP A 103 -12.27 -46.81 -44.17
N VAL A 104 -11.33 -45.87 -43.95
CA VAL A 104 -10.07 -46.15 -43.25
C VAL A 104 -10.24 -46.20 -41.74
N LEU A 105 -11.09 -45.36 -41.16
CA LEU A 105 -11.47 -45.39 -39.75
C LEU A 105 -13.00 -45.46 -39.66
N LEU A 106 -13.48 -46.51 -38.99
CA LEU A 106 -14.89 -46.87 -38.91
C LEU A 106 -15.38 -46.68 -37.47
N VAL A 107 -16.41 -45.89 -37.23
CA VAL A 107 -16.90 -45.65 -35.85
C VAL A 107 -17.63 -46.87 -35.32
N ASN A 108 -17.07 -47.53 -34.30
CA ASN A 108 -17.77 -48.59 -33.54
C ASN A 108 -18.70 -47.97 -32.49
N ALA A 109 -18.19 -47.03 -31.71
CA ALA A 109 -18.97 -46.25 -30.74
C ALA A 109 -18.45 -44.81 -30.64
N ALA A 110 -19.35 -43.88 -30.35
CA ALA A 110 -19.04 -42.48 -30.08
C ALA A 110 -19.69 -42.04 -28.76
N VAL A 111 -18.91 -41.34 -27.93
CA VAL A 111 -19.40 -40.59 -26.77
C VAL A 111 -19.01 -39.13 -26.96
N ILE A 112 -20.00 -38.24 -26.96
CA ILE A 112 -19.80 -36.80 -27.18
C ILE A 112 -20.48 -36.05 -26.04
N ASP A 113 -19.69 -35.42 -25.18
CA ASP A 113 -20.15 -34.54 -24.11
C ASP A 113 -20.04 -33.08 -24.56
N GLU A 114 -21.18 -32.42 -24.77
CA GLU A 114 -21.25 -30.97 -24.89
C GLU A 114 -21.53 -30.33 -23.53
N HIS A 115 -20.83 -29.24 -23.21
CA HIS A 115 -20.94 -28.52 -21.95
C HIS A 115 -21.00 -27.00 -22.19
N VAL A 116 -21.84 -26.30 -21.42
CA VAL A 116 -21.80 -24.84 -21.29
C VAL A 116 -20.67 -24.44 -20.33
N ASN A 117 -19.88 -23.43 -20.71
CA ASN A 117 -18.73 -22.88 -20.00
C ASN A 117 -17.60 -23.90 -19.68
N GLN A 118 -17.52 -25.01 -20.42
CA GLN A 118 -16.44 -26.00 -20.32
C GLN A 118 -16.12 -26.54 -21.72
N LEU A 119 -14.92 -27.07 -21.92
CA LEU A 119 -14.56 -27.70 -23.20
C LEU A 119 -15.39 -28.98 -23.39
N PRO A 120 -15.99 -29.21 -24.58
CA PRO A 120 -16.62 -30.47 -24.91
C PRO A 120 -15.58 -31.59 -25.04
N GLU A 121 -15.96 -32.81 -24.63
CA GLU A 121 -15.14 -34.01 -24.70
C GLU A 121 -15.75 -34.98 -25.72
N ILE A 122 -15.01 -35.32 -26.78
CA ILE A 122 -15.44 -36.28 -27.80
C ILE A 122 -14.49 -37.47 -27.78
N HIS A 123 -15.04 -38.67 -27.62
CA HIS A 123 -14.30 -39.92 -27.63
C HIS A 123 -14.92 -40.91 -28.62
N LEU A 124 -14.09 -41.46 -29.50
CA LEU A 124 -14.48 -42.45 -30.50
C LEU A 124 -13.73 -43.75 -30.28
N ASP A 125 -14.48 -44.85 -30.31
CA ASP A 125 -13.98 -46.20 -30.47
C ASP A 125 -14.06 -46.57 -31.95
N LEU A 126 -12.92 -46.95 -32.55
CA LEU A 126 -12.74 -47.05 -33.99
C LEU A 126 -12.24 -48.43 -34.41
N LEU A 127 -12.69 -48.90 -35.57
CA LEU A 127 -12.18 -50.09 -36.25
C LEU A 127 -11.49 -49.70 -37.57
N SER A 128 -10.51 -50.49 -37.98
CA SER A 128 -9.87 -50.37 -39.29
C SER A 128 -9.32 -51.70 -39.80
N HIS A 129 -9.38 -51.89 -41.12
CA HIS A 129 -8.62 -52.94 -41.82
C HIS A 129 -7.11 -52.66 -41.85
N ARG A 130 -6.68 -51.39 -41.65
CA ARG A 130 -5.27 -51.00 -41.56
C ARG A 130 -4.77 -51.15 -40.13
N ASN A 131 -3.73 -51.96 -39.94
CA ASN A 131 -3.12 -52.22 -38.63
C ASN A 131 -1.90 -51.34 -38.31
N ASN A 132 -1.59 -50.39 -39.20
CA ASN A 132 -0.37 -49.58 -39.24
C ASN A 132 -0.65 -48.06 -39.34
N ILE A 133 -1.83 -47.60 -38.90
CA ILE A 133 -2.12 -46.17 -38.81
C ILE A 133 -1.32 -45.60 -37.63
N GLY A 134 -0.34 -44.75 -37.91
CA GLY A 134 0.44 -44.06 -36.90
C GLY A 134 -0.21 -42.75 -36.45
N PRO A 135 0.00 -42.32 -35.19
CA PRO A 135 -0.59 -41.09 -34.67
C PRO A 135 -0.15 -39.84 -35.47
N GLU A 136 1.05 -39.84 -36.05
CA GLU A 136 1.58 -38.75 -36.88
C GLU A 136 0.76 -38.47 -38.15
N GLN A 137 -0.09 -39.42 -38.57
CA GLN A 137 -0.94 -39.29 -39.76
C GLN A 137 -2.29 -38.61 -39.47
N ILE A 138 -2.67 -38.48 -38.19
CA ILE A 138 -4.04 -38.10 -37.79
C ILE A 138 -4.12 -37.17 -36.58
N VAL A 139 -3.17 -37.18 -35.64
CA VAL A 139 -3.15 -36.26 -34.50
C VAL A 139 -2.90 -34.82 -34.98
N GLY A 140 -3.65 -33.87 -34.44
CA GLY A 140 -3.69 -32.47 -34.88
C GLY A 140 -4.48 -32.25 -36.17
N GLN A 141 -4.89 -33.30 -36.89
CA GLN A 141 -5.74 -33.16 -38.06
C GLN A 141 -7.18 -32.88 -37.66
N ARG A 142 -7.91 -32.26 -38.57
CA ARG A 142 -9.35 -32.00 -38.45
C ARG A 142 -10.15 -33.24 -38.86
N VAL A 143 -11.19 -33.57 -38.11
CA VAL A 143 -12.12 -34.66 -38.37
C VAL A 143 -13.55 -34.24 -38.09
N LYS A 144 -14.50 -34.92 -38.72
CA LYS A 144 -15.92 -34.61 -38.62
C LYS A 144 -16.73 -35.88 -38.40
N ILE A 145 -17.55 -35.86 -37.37
CA ILE A 145 -18.45 -36.96 -36.99
C ILE A 145 -19.85 -36.58 -37.43
N VAL A 146 -20.57 -37.51 -38.04
CA VAL A 146 -21.96 -37.30 -38.50
C VAL A 146 -22.87 -38.31 -37.83
N LEU A 147 -24.00 -37.85 -37.29
CA LEU A 147 -25.12 -38.70 -36.91
C LEU A 147 -26.20 -38.62 -37.99
N ASP A 148 -26.46 -39.73 -38.67
CA ASP A 148 -27.44 -39.85 -39.75
C ASP A 148 -28.62 -40.75 -39.34
N PRO A 149 -29.80 -40.18 -39.04
CA PRO A 149 -30.98 -40.96 -38.66
C PRO A 149 -31.63 -41.71 -39.84
N GLN A 150 -31.35 -41.31 -41.09
CA GLN A 150 -31.94 -41.92 -42.28
C GLN A 150 -31.15 -43.12 -42.81
N SER A 151 -29.97 -43.38 -42.24
CA SER A 151 -29.13 -44.58 -42.48
C SER A 151 -29.88 -45.91 -42.37
N LYS A 152 -30.98 -45.99 -41.61
CA LYS A 152 -31.84 -47.19 -41.51
C LYS A 152 -32.72 -47.46 -42.74
N ASN A 153 -32.97 -46.48 -43.62
CA ASN A 153 -34.03 -46.54 -44.63
C ASN A 153 -33.53 -46.78 -46.06
N PHE A 154 -33.20 -48.04 -46.39
CA PHE A 154 -33.12 -48.51 -47.78
C PHE A 154 -34.44 -49.18 -48.20
N SER A 155 -35.50 -48.36 -48.32
CA SER A 155 -36.81 -48.77 -48.86
C SER A 155 -37.16 -47.93 -50.09
N LEU A 156 -37.98 -48.49 -50.98
CA LEU A 156 -38.47 -47.84 -52.22
C LEU A 156 -39.14 -46.47 -51.98
N THR A 157 -39.58 -46.18 -50.76
CA THR A 157 -40.08 -44.86 -50.34
C THR A 157 -39.08 -43.72 -50.54
N LYS A 158 -37.76 -43.98 -50.51
CA LYS A 158 -36.72 -42.94 -50.72
C LYS A 158 -36.74 -42.35 -52.15
N ILE A 159 -37.33 -43.06 -53.13
CA ILE A 159 -37.44 -42.60 -54.52
C ILE A 159 -38.66 -41.67 -54.71
N VAL A 160 -39.67 -41.72 -53.83
CA VAL A 160 -40.94 -41.00 -53.98
C VAL A 160 -40.99 -39.70 -53.16
N ALA A 161 -40.21 -39.59 -52.09
CA ALA A 161 -40.25 -38.47 -51.13
C ALA A 161 -39.29 -37.30 -51.44
N ALA A 162 -38.63 -37.29 -52.60
CA ALA A 162 -37.53 -36.37 -52.95
C ALA A 162 -37.96 -34.91 -53.26
N SER A 163 -39.07 -34.41 -52.68
CA SER A 163 -39.60 -33.06 -52.94
C SER A 163 -39.38 -32.04 -51.82
N THR A 164 -38.99 -32.47 -50.61
CA THR A 164 -38.69 -31.57 -49.47
C THR A 164 -37.69 -32.23 -48.49
N GLU A 165 -36.43 -32.44 -48.91
CA GLU A 165 -35.39 -32.92 -47.99
C GLU A 165 -34.86 -31.78 -47.10
N THR A 166 -35.32 -31.72 -45.85
CA THR A 166 -34.60 -31.04 -44.77
C THR A 166 -33.47 -31.94 -44.29
N ASP A 167 -32.26 -31.42 -44.19
CA ASP A 167 -31.13 -32.18 -43.63
C ASP A 167 -31.38 -32.43 -42.12
N GLU A 168 -31.59 -33.69 -41.75
CA GLU A 168 -31.77 -34.13 -40.36
C GLU A 168 -30.45 -34.62 -39.71
N ARG A 169 -29.32 -34.55 -40.43
CA ARG A 169 -28.03 -34.98 -39.90
C ARG A 169 -27.51 -34.00 -38.87
N ARG A 170 -26.85 -34.54 -37.84
CA ARG A 170 -26.10 -33.75 -36.88
C ARG A 170 -24.61 -33.93 -37.07
N TYR A 171 -23.87 -32.84 -36.97
CA TYR A 171 -22.44 -32.79 -37.20
C TYR A 171 -21.69 -32.46 -35.91
N PHE A 172 -20.48 -32.99 -35.76
CA PHE A 172 -19.51 -32.59 -34.74
C PHE A 172 -18.14 -32.49 -35.41
N ASP A 173 -17.64 -31.27 -35.54
CA ASP A 173 -16.35 -30.95 -36.16
C ASP A 173 -15.31 -30.62 -35.09
N GLY A 174 -14.07 -31.05 -35.27
CA GLY A 174 -12.99 -30.75 -34.33
C GLY A 174 -11.63 -31.30 -34.76
N TYR A 175 -10.65 -31.20 -33.86
CA TYR A 175 -9.27 -31.62 -34.07
C TYR A 175 -8.93 -32.84 -33.22
N VAL A 176 -8.16 -33.78 -33.76
CA VAL A 176 -7.74 -34.98 -33.04
C VAL A 176 -6.66 -34.63 -32.01
N ALA A 177 -7.02 -34.64 -30.73
CA ALA A 177 -6.10 -34.39 -29.62
C ALA A 177 -5.26 -35.62 -29.26
N SER A 178 -5.81 -36.82 -29.43
CA SER A 178 -5.10 -38.08 -29.19
C SER A 178 -5.64 -39.21 -30.09
N PHE A 179 -4.75 -40.14 -30.42
CA PHE A 179 -5.05 -41.34 -31.19
C PHE A 179 -4.18 -42.50 -30.67
N GLY A 180 -4.77 -43.65 -30.40
CA GLY A 180 -4.09 -44.81 -29.82
C GLY A 180 -4.55 -46.12 -30.42
N LYS A 181 -3.64 -47.09 -30.56
CA LYS A 181 -3.94 -48.46 -31.02
C LYS A 181 -4.16 -49.37 -29.81
N VAL A 182 -5.34 -49.96 -29.70
CA VAL A 182 -5.79 -50.68 -28.49
C VAL A 182 -5.61 -52.19 -28.62
N GLY A 183 -5.92 -52.76 -29.79
CA GLY A 183 -5.87 -54.21 -30.01
C GLY A 183 -6.12 -54.61 -31.46
N ASN A 184 -5.95 -55.89 -31.77
CA ASN A 184 -6.18 -56.46 -33.10
C ASN A 184 -6.68 -57.90 -32.94
N SER A 185 -7.80 -58.24 -33.58
CA SER A 185 -8.46 -59.56 -33.50
C SER A 185 -8.15 -60.48 -34.69
N GLY A 186 -7.12 -60.15 -35.48
CA GLY A 186 -6.70 -60.87 -36.68
C GLY A 186 -7.32 -60.37 -37.98
N THR A 187 -8.55 -59.84 -37.95
CA THR A 187 -9.24 -59.29 -39.14
C THR A 187 -9.35 -57.76 -39.13
N VAL A 188 -9.57 -57.15 -37.96
CA VAL A 188 -9.63 -55.69 -37.78
C VAL A 188 -8.74 -55.22 -36.62
N THR A 189 -8.31 -53.97 -36.69
CA THR A 189 -7.57 -53.28 -35.63
C THR A 189 -8.47 -52.26 -34.96
N ARG A 190 -8.44 -52.25 -33.62
CA ARG A 190 -9.17 -51.31 -32.79
C ARG A 190 -8.28 -50.12 -32.41
N TYR A 191 -8.80 -48.91 -32.59
CA TYR A 191 -8.16 -47.66 -32.21
C TYR A 191 -9.11 -46.83 -31.33
N GLU A 192 -8.54 -45.97 -30.50
CA GLU A 192 -9.27 -44.96 -29.72
C GLU A 192 -8.82 -43.56 -30.17
N MET A 193 -9.76 -42.63 -30.29
CA MET A 193 -9.52 -41.26 -30.71
C MET A 193 -10.24 -40.29 -29.77
N SER A 194 -9.57 -39.19 -29.40
CA SER A 194 -10.23 -38.06 -28.74
C SER A 194 -10.19 -36.82 -29.62
N VAL A 195 -11.33 -36.15 -29.77
CA VAL A 195 -11.51 -34.95 -30.60
C VAL A 195 -11.85 -33.75 -29.71
N VAL A 196 -11.31 -32.59 -30.02
CA VAL A 196 -11.45 -31.34 -29.24
C VAL A 196 -11.69 -30.14 -30.16
N PRO A 197 -12.33 -29.06 -29.68
CA PRO A 197 -12.48 -27.84 -30.45
C PRO A 197 -11.18 -27.02 -30.43
N TRP A 198 -11.09 -26.01 -31.30
CA TRP A 198 -9.91 -25.15 -31.44
C TRP A 198 -9.50 -24.48 -30.12
N LEU A 199 -10.46 -24.13 -29.26
CA LEU A 199 -10.21 -23.46 -27.97
C LEU A 199 -9.33 -24.30 -27.04
N TRP A 200 -9.32 -25.63 -27.19
CA TRP A 200 -8.43 -26.51 -26.43
C TRP A 200 -6.95 -26.24 -26.70
N PHE A 201 -6.56 -25.77 -27.90
CA PHE A 201 -5.17 -25.43 -28.20
C PHE A 201 -4.64 -24.29 -27.33
N LEU A 202 -5.50 -23.42 -26.79
CA LEU A 202 -5.10 -22.39 -25.83
C LEU A 202 -4.64 -22.98 -24.47
N THR A 203 -4.80 -24.28 -24.24
CA THR A 203 -4.20 -24.99 -23.09
C THR A 203 -2.75 -25.42 -23.33
N ARG A 204 -2.24 -25.33 -24.58
CA ARG A 204 -0.90 -25.82 -24.97
C ARG A 204 0.22 -24.79 -24.80
N SER A 205 -0.14 -23.53 -24.52
CA SER A 205 0.81 -22.41 -24.35
C SER A 205 0.50 -21.63 -23.08
N THR A 206 1.53 -21.28 -22.32
CA THR A 206 1.49 -20.36 -21.17
C THR A 206 2.30 -19.10 -21.48
N ASP A 207 1.96 -17.99 -20.83
CA ASP A 207 2.62 -16.70 -21.04
C ASP A 207 2.42 -15.76 -19.84
N CYS A 208 3.25 -14.72 -19.76
CA CYS A 208 3.11 -13.62 -18.82
C CYS A 208 2.91 -12.32 -19.62
N ARG A 209 1.78 -11.64 -19.44
CA ARG A 209 1.37 -10.50 -20.25
C ARG A 209 0.41 -9.57 -19.52
N ILE A 210 0.62 -8.29 -19.70
CA ILE A 210 -0.27 -7.22 -19.23
C ILE A 210 -1.25 -6.84 -20.36
N PHE A 211 -2.52 -6.69 -20.01
CA PHE A 211 -3.54 -6.07 -20.86
C PHE A 211 -4.05 -4.81 -20.14
N GLN A 212 -4.29 -3.76 -20.91
CA GLN A 212 -4.71 -2.45 -20.40
C GLN A 212 -5.75 -1.82 -21.31
N ASN A 213 -6.70 -1.11 -20.70
CA ASN A 213 -7.72 -0.28 -21.34
C ASN A 213 -8.50 -0.99 -22.47
N GLN A 214 -8.88 -2.25 -22.26
CA GLN A 214 -9.58 -3.09 -23.25
C GLN A 214 -10.84 -3.70 -22.64
N THR A 215 -11.89 -3.86 -23.45
CA THR A 215 -13.07 -4.61 -23.01
C THR A 215 -12.76 -6.11 -22.96
N PRO A 216 -13.49 -6.91 -22.15
CA PRO A 216 -13.37 -8.36 -22.15
C PRO A 216 -13.54 -8.97 -23.55
N GLN A 217 -14.48 -8.44 -24.34
CA GLN A 217 -14.74 -8.87 -25.72
C GLN A 217 -13.55 -8.61 -26.64
N ASP A 218 -12.95 -7.43 -26.59
CA ASP A 218 -11.80 -7.06 -27.44
C ASP A 218 -10.56 -7.88 -27.09
N LEU A 219 -10.34 -8.11 -25.79
CA LEU A 219 -9.24 -8.92 -25.28
C LEU A 219 -9.38 -10.39 -25.73
N LEU A 220 -10.56 -10.99 -25.58
CA LEU A 220 -10.84 -12.36 -26.05
C LEU A 220 -10.64 -12.47 -27.56
N ARG A 221 -11.22 -11.54 -28.34
CA ARG A 221 -11.05 -11.47 -29.81
C ARG A 221 -9.57 -11.38 -30.20
N GLY A 222 -8.81 -10.51 -29.54
CA GLY A 222 -7.39 -10.30 -29.80
C GLY A 222 -6.56 -11.55 -29.55
N ILE A 223 -6.80 -12.27 -28.44
CA ILE A 223 -6.12 -13.55 -28.15
C ILE A 223 -6.46 -14.61 -29.19
N PHE A 224 -7.74 -14.79 -29.54
CA PHE A 224 -8.15 -15.81 -30.49
C PHE A 224 -7.53 -15.57 -31.87
N GLN A 225 -7.48 -14.33 -32.32
CA GLN A 225 -6.86 -13.92 -33.58
C GLN A 225 -5.33 -14.03 -33.56
N GLU A 226 -4.65 -13.65 -32.47
CA GLU A 226 -3.20 -13.83 -32.28
C GLU A 226 -2.80 -15.31 -32.34
N MET A 227 -3.68 -16.20 -31.87
CA MET A 227 -3.50 -17.66 -31.88
C MET A 227 -3.99 -18.33 -33.18
N GLY A 228 -4.44 -17.54 -34.18
CA GLY A 228 -4.79 -18.02 -35.52
C GLY A 228 -6.22 -18.54 -35.71
N PHE A 229 -7.13 -18.29 -34.76
CA PHE A 229 -8.51 -18.77 -34.80
C PHE A 229 -9.51 -17.66 -35.15
N ALA A 230 -10.55 -18.01 -35.91
CA ALA A 230 -11.57 -17.06 -36.39
C ALA A 230 -13.02 -17.54 -36.19
N ASP A 231 -13.26 -18.81 -35.89
CA ASP A 231 -14.61 -19.37 -35.71
C ASP A 231 -15.16 -19.11 -34.30
N PHE A 232 -15.52 -17.85 -34.04
CA PHE A 232 -16.21 -17.41 -32.84
C PHE A 232 -17.26 -16.31 -33.12
N GLU A 233 -18.27 -16.23 -32.25
CA GLU A 233 -19.41 -15.30 -32.35
C GLU A 233 -19.72 -14.70 -30.97
N PHE A 234 -20.12 -13.43 -30.92
CA PHE A 234 -20.50 -12.74 -29.67
C PHE A 234 -21.97 -12.28 -29.71
N ASP A 235 -22.83 -12.81 -28.83
CA ASP A 235 -24.18 -12.28 -28.49
C ASP A 235 -24.13 -11.62 -27.10
N ILE A 236 -23.39 -10.50 -27.02
CA ILE A 236 -23.28 -9.66 -25.82
C ILE A 236 -24.20 -8.45 -25.99
N ARG A 237 -25.08 -8.21 -25.02
CA ARG A 237 -26.14 -7.18 -25.08
C ARG A 237 -25.97 -6.08 -24.04
N GLY A 238 -25.32 -6.40 -22.93
CA GLY A 238 -24.94 -5.48 -21.88
C GLY A 238 -23.75 -4.60 -22.26
N LYS A 239 -23.71 -3.40 -21.68
CA LYS A 239 -22.56 -2.49 -21.81
C LYS A 239 -21.32 -3.13 -21.20
N GLN A 240 -20.25 -3.24 -21.99
CA GLN A 240 -18.93 -3.67 -21.54
C GLN A 240 -18.11 -2.45 -21.11
N SER A 241 -17.53 -2.49 -19.91
CA SER A 241 -16.55 -1.50 -19.45
C SER A 241 -15.13 -1.96 -19.82
N PRO A 242 -14.22 -1.06 -20.25
CA PRO A 242 -12.81 -1.40 -20.38
C PRO A 242 -12.18 -1.70 -19.02
N LEU A 243 -11.40 -2.77 -18.94
CA LEU A 243 -10.55 -3.07 -17.78
C LEU A 243 -9.31 -2.17 -17.82
N GLU A 244 -9.04 -1.40 -16.76
CA GLU A 244 -7.83 -0.55 -16.70
C GLU A 244 -6.57 -1.41 -16.79
N TYR A 245 -6.52 -2.50 -16.03
CA TYR A 245 -5.36 -3.37 -15.87
C TYR A 245 -5.81 -4.81 -15.59
N ILE A 246 -5.30 -5.78 -16.36
CA ILE A 246 -5.45 -7.21 -16.07
C ILE A 246 -4.23 -7.98 -16.59
N VAL A 247 -3.71 -8.90 -15.78
CA VAL A 247 -2.45 -9.60 -15.99
C VAL A 247 -2.71 -11.08 -16.19
N MET A 248 -2.27 -11.63 -17.31
CA MET A 248 -2.03 -13.06 -17.49
C MET A 248 -0.66 -13.38 -16.86
N TYR A 249 -0.60 -14.26 -15.86
CA TYR A 249 0.66 -14.60 -15.17
C TYR A 249 0.78 -16.10 -14.91
N ASP A 250 1.81 -16.71 -15.51
CA ASP A 250 2.15 -18.14 -15.42
C ASP A 250 0.93 -19.08 -15.58
N GLU A 251 0.01 -18.68 -16.47
CA GLU A 251 -1.22 -19.41 -16.78
C GLU A 251 -1.33 -19.63 -18.29
N SER A 252 -2.14 -20.60 -18.69
CA SER A 252 -2.37 -20.85 -20.12
C SER A 252 -3.39 -19.86 -20.68
N TYR A 253 -3.30 -19.55 -21.98
CA TYR A 253 -4.29 -18.68 -22.65
C TYR A 253 -5.73 -19.14 -22.40
N TYR A 254 -5.98 -20.46 -22.35
CA TYR A 254 -7.28 -21.03 -21.99
C TYR A 254 -7.72 -20.64 -20.57
N HIS A 255 -6.86 -20.80 -19.56
CA HIS A 255 -7.20 -20.47 -18.17
C HIS A 255 -7.46 -18.97 -18.03
N PHE A 256 -6.65 -18.13 -18.69
CA PHE A 256 -6.86 -16.68 -18.73
C PHE A 256 -8.21 -16.30 -19.35
N CYS A 257 -8.52 -16.81 -20.54
CA CYS A 257 -9.81 -16.57 -21.20
C CYS A 257 -10.99 -17.12 -20.37
N ALA A 258 -10.85 -18.32 -19.78
CA ALA A 258 -11.89 -18.94 -18.96
C ALA A 258 -12.19 -18.12 -17.71
N ARG A 259 -11.18 -17.74 -16.91
CA ARG A 259 -11.40 -16.93 -15.70
C ARG A 259 -11.93 -15.52 -16.01
N LEU A 260 -11.55 -14.93 -17.15
CA LEU A 260 -12.09 -13.66 -17.60
C LEU A 260 -13.58 -13.79 -17.96
N MET A 261 -13.94 -14.82 -18.72
CA MET A 261 -15.36 -15.10 -19.02
C MET A 261 -16.17 -15.41 -17.76
N GLU A 262 -15.60 -16.12 -16.78
CA GLU A 262 -16.23 -16.38 -15.49
C GLU A 262 -16.39 -15.11 -14.63
N GLN A 263 -15.40 -14.22 -14.61
CA GLN A 263 -15.44 -12.93 -13.91
C GLN A 263 -16.54 -12.03 -14.48
N GLU A 264 -16.61 -11.91 -15.80
CA GLU A 264 -17.56 -11.04 -16.51
C GLU A 264 -18.93 -11.70 -16.77
N GLY A 265 -19.20 -12.86 -16.15
CA GLY A 265 -20.48 -13.55 -16.24
C GLY A 265 -20.84 -14.05 -17.65
N LEU A 266 -19.84 -14.16 -18.54
CA LEU A 266 -20.01 -14.55 -19.93
C LEU A 266 -20.29 -16.05 -20.06
N VAL A 267 -21.41 -16.36 -20.68
CA VAL A 267 -21.85 -17.71 -21.03
C VAL A 267 -21.22 -18.10 -22.36
N TRP A 268 -20.65 -19.30 -22.47
CA TRP A 268 -20.10 -19.77 -23.75
C TRP A 268 -20.34 -21.24 -24.01
N THR A 269 -20.43 -21.61 -25.28
CA THR A 269 -20.50 -23.00 -25.74
C THR A 269 -20.13 -23.12 -27.22
N PHE A 270 -20.10 -24.32 -27.77
CA PHE A 270 -19.90 -24.58 -29.20
C PHE A 270 -21.22 -24.81 -29.93
N ARG A 271 -21.34 -24.19 -31.11
CA ARG A 271 -22.32 -24.57 -32.13
C ARG A 271 -21.61 -25.36 -33.21
N PHE A 272 -21.99 -26.63 -33.36
CA PHE A 272 -21.47 -27.48 -34.44
C PHE A 272 -22.34 -27.32 -35.70
N GLU A 273 -21.69 -26.93 -36.79
CA GLU A 273 -22.25 -26.78 -38.12
C GLU A 273 -21.60 -27.84 -39.06
N LYS A 274 -22.12 -27.98 -40.28
CA LYS A 274 -21.70 -29.06 -41.19
C LYS A 274 -20.19 -29.20 -41.34
N ASP A 275 -19.48 -28.10 -41.59
CA ASP A 275 -18.05 -28.10 -41.88
C ASP A 275 -17.27 -27.15 -40.95
N LYS A 276 -17.81 -26.84 -39.75
CA LYS A 276 -17.15 -26.07 -38.68
C LYS A 276 -17.80 -26.17 -37.31
N HIS A 277 -17.02 -25.85 -36.26
CA HIS A 277 -17.52 -25.56 -34.91
C HIS A 277 -17.24 -24.11 -34.56
N VAL A 278 -18.27 -23.38 -34.11
CA VAL A 278 -18.18 -21.96 -33.74
C VAL A 278 -18.26 -21.83 -32.22
N LEU A 279 -17.30 -21.15 -31.61
CA LEU A 279 -17.37 -20.76 -30.20
C LEU A 279 -18.35 -19.57 -30.06
N VAL A 280 -19.50 -19.79 -29.46
CA VAL A 280 -20.50 -18.74 -29.22
C VAL A 280 -20.34 -18.26 -27.77
N ILE A 281 -20.17 -16.95 -27.60
CA ILE A 281 -19.99 -16.27 -26.30
C ILE A 281 -21.09 -15.22 -26.15
N GLY A 282 -21.70 -15.09 -24.98
CA GLY A 282 -22.75 -14.10 -24.73
C GLY A 282 -22.95 -13.80 -23.26
N ASP A 283 -23.86 -12.89 -22.93
CA ASP A 283 -24.07 -12.40 -21.56
C ASP A 283 -25.49 -12.63 -21.04
N SER A 284 -26.29 -13.45 -21.71
CA SER A 284 -27.62 -13.86 -21.23
C SER A 284 -28.07 -15.18 -21.86
N ASN A 285 -29.21 -15.71 -21.39
CA ASN A 285 -29.83 -16.90 -21.96
C ASN A 285 -30.27 -16.74 -23.43
N SER A 286 -30.22 -15.53 -24.01
CA SER A 286 -30.53 -15.31 -25.43
C SER A 286 -29.61 -16.06 -26.40
N LEU A 287 -28.40 -16.41 -25.94
CA LEU A 287 -27.42 -17.20 -26.67
C LEU A 287 -27.96 -18.60 -27.03
N PHE A 288 -28.88 -19.15 -26.23
CA PHE A 288 -29.52 -20.43 -26.46
C PHE A 288 -30.65 -20.29 -27.49
N ARG A 289 -30.44 -20.81 -28.70
CA ARG A 289 -31.39 -20.71 -29.82
C ARG A 289 -32.38 -21.88 -29.81
N PRO A 290 -33.63 -21.73 -30.30
CA PRO A 290 -34.51 -22.88 -30.51
C PRO A 290 -33.77 -23.97 -31.31
N ILE A 291 -33.78 -25.21 -30.84
CA ILE A 291 -33.10 -26.31 -31.52
C ILE A 291 -33.87 -26.61 -32.81
N PRO A 292 -33.25 -26.50 -34.00
CA PRO A 292 -33.94 -26.76 -35.27
C PRO A 292 -34.51 -28.18 -35.30
N GLN A 293 -35.78 -28.32 -35.72
CA GLN A 293 -36.50 -29.60 -35.79
C GLN A 293 -36.72 -30.28 -34.42
N ALA A 294 -36.42 -29.60 -33.31
CA ALA A 294 -36.66 -30.05 -31.94
C ALA A 294 -36.99 -28.84 -31.03
N GLU A 295 -37.68 -27.84 -31.58
CA GLU A 295 -38.13 -26.65 -30.86
C GLU A 295 -39.13 -27.02 -29.75
N THR A 296 -39.85 -28.12 -29.96
CA THR A 296 -40.74 -28.78 -29.01
C THR A 296 -40.37 -30.26 -28.90
N ILE A 297 -40.22 -30.79 -27.69
CA ILE A 297 -39.84 -32.18 -27.44
C ILE A 297 -40.85 -32.82 -26.47
N SER A 298 -41.43 -33.94 -26.89
CA SER A 298 -42.40 -34.69 -26.09
C SER A 298 -41.74 -35.60 -25.07
N TYR A 299 -42.27 -35.60 -23.85
CA TYR A 299 -42.04 -36.66 -22.87
C TYR A 299 -42.94 -37.87 -23.16
N TYR A 300 -42.40 -39.08 -23.06
CA TYR A 300 -43.09 -40.33 -23.42
C TYR A 300 -42.97 -41.46 -22.39
N ALA A 301 -42.41 -41.18 -21.21
CA ALA A 301 -42.37 -42.07 -20.03
C ALA A 301 -41.96 -43.53 -20.37
N ASP A 302 -40.83 -43.69 -21.05
CA ASP A 302 -40.29 -44.98 -21.51
C ASP A 302 -41.28 -45.85 -22.32
N SER A 303 -41.73 -45.30 -23.45
CA SER A 303 -42.51 -46.03 -24.47
C SER A 303 -41.81 -45.96 -25.82
N ALA A 304 -42.16 -46.86 -26.76
CA ALA A 304 -41.58 -46.91 -28.10
C ALA A 304 -41.73 -45.59 -28.90
N ALA A 305 -42.68 -44.72 -28.55
CA ALA A 305 -42.79 -43.38 -29.11
C ALA A 305 -41.60 -42.47 -28.75
N SER A 306 -40.92 -42.72 -27.63
CA SER A 306 -39.72 -41.97 -27.21
C SER A 306 -38.55 -42.16 -28.17
N GLU A 307 -38.46 -43.30 -28.86
CA GLU A 307 -37.38 -43.60 -29.81
C GLU A 307 -37.43 -42.69 -31.06
N LEU A 308 -38.58 -42.05 -31.30
CA LEU A 308 -38.83 -41.10 -32.40
C LEU A 308 -38.47 -39.65 -32.01
N ASN A 309 -37.29 -39.43 -31.39
CA ASN A 309 -36.79 -38.14 -30.85
C ASN A 309 -37.44 -37.62 -29.55
N GLY A 310 -38.05 -38.47 -28.73
CA GLY A 310 -38.63 -38.09 -27.45
C GLY A 310 -37.67 -38.13 -26.25
N ILE A 311 -38.20 -37.69 -25.10
CA ILE A 311 -37.59 -37.84 -23.77
C ILE A 311 -38.28 -39.01 -23.06
N ASP A 312 -37.50 -39.95 -22.53
CA ASP A 312 -38.01 -41.10 -21.75
C ASP A 312 -37.93 -40.90 -20.24
N ARG A 313 -36.95 -40.12 -19.77
CA ARG A 313 -36.67 -39.85 -18.36
C ARG A 313 -36.56 -38.35 -18.09
N TRP A 314 -37.19 -37.90 -17.00
CA TRP A 314 -37.18 -36.50 -16.55
C TRP A 314 -37.16 -36.42 -15.02
N ASP A 315 -36.07 -35.92 -14.45
CA ASP A 315 -35.85 -35.75 -13.02
C ASP A 315 -35.65 -34.27 -12.67
N GLU A 316 -36.45 -33.73 -11.74
CA GLU A 316 -36.19 -32.40 -11.13
C GLU A 316 -35.37 -32.57 -9.84
N ALA A 317 -34.32 -31.76 -9.69
CA ALA A 317 -33.47 -31.73 -8.51
C ALA A 317 -33.33 -30.30 -7.97
N PHE A 318 -33.55 -30.15 -6.66
CA PHE A 318 -33.31 -28.91 -5.93
C PHE A 318 -32.11 -29.06 -4.99
N SER A 319 -31.38 -27.96 -4.78
CA SER A 319 -30.26 -27.87 -3.84
C SER A 319 -30.34 -26.59 -3.04
N PHE A 320 -30.10 -26.68 -1.74
CA PHE A 320 -30.03 -25.50 -0.86
C PHE A 320 -28.75 -24.69 -1.18
N ARG A 321 -28.90 -23.38 -1.34
CA ARG A 321 -27.82 -22.42 -1.67
C ARG A 321 -27.84 -21.23 -0.69
N VAL A 322 -26.90 -20.30 -0.85
CA VAL A 322 -26.90 -19.06 -0.05
C VAL A 322 -28.01 -18.10 -0.48
N GLY A 323 -28.49 -17.27 0.44
CA GLY A 323 -29.52 -16.26 0.20
C GLY A 323 -28.99 -14.87 -0.12
N LYS A 324 -27.68 -14.63 0.05
CA LYS A 324 -27.02 -13.35 -0.25
C LYS A 324 -25.56 -13.54 -0.64
N ILE A 325 -25.09 -12.76 -1.61
CA ILE A 325 -23.67 -12.53 -1.88
C ILE A 325 -23.28 -11.16 -1.35
N THR A 326 -22.19 -11.08 -0.60
CA THR A 326 -21.63 -9.82 -0.10
C THR A 326 -20.19 -9.70 -0.51
N PHE A 327 -19.85 -8.62 -1.20
CA PHE A 327 -18.48 -8.27 -1.57
C PHE A 327 -18.02 -7.01 -0.86
N ARG A 328 -16.75 -6.98 -0.47
CA ARG A 328 -16.10 -5.82 0.11
C ARG A 328 -14.68 -5.64 -0.42
N ASP A 329 -14.27 -4.39 -0.63
CA ASP A 329 -12.93 -4.06 -1.12
C ASP A 329 -12.44 -2.70 -0.59
N PHE A 330 -11.31 -2.21 -1.10
CA PHE A 330 -10.74 -0.90 -0.75
C PHE A 330 -10.13 -0.17 -1.95
N ASN A 331 -10.81 0.88 -2.44
CA ASN A 331 -10.24 1.81 -3.42
C ASN A 331 -9.52 2.96 -2.71
N TYR A 332 -8.20 3.04 -2.86
CA TYR A 332 -7.37 4.07 -2.22
C TYR A 332 -7.59 5.50 -2.76
N ASN A 333 -8.20 5.66 -3.94
CA ASN A 333 -8.59 6.97 -4.48
C ASN A 333 -9.87 7.49 -3.79
N GLN A 334 -10.68 6.60 -3.23
CA GLN A 334 -11.92 6.92 -2.50
C GLN A 334 -12.01 6.08 -1.21
N PRO A 335 -11.08 6.25 -0.25
CA PRO A 335 -10.87 5.31 0.86
C PRO A 335 -12.03 5.24 1.87
N SER A 336 -12.96 6.20 1.84
CA SER A 336 -14.18 6.24 2.65
C SER A 336 -15.45 5.88 1.87
N SER A 337 -15.32 5.37 0.64
CA SER A 337 -16.47 5.06 -0.21
C SER A 337 -17.22 3.83 0.27
N SER A 338 -18.52 3.97 0.55
CA SER A 338 -19.43 2.85 0.82
C SER A 338 -19.65 1.97 -0.40
N LEU A 339 -19.31 2.44 -1.60
CA LEU A 339 -19.44 1.68 -2.86
C LEU A 339 -18.48 0.48 -2.94
N MET A 340 -17.49 0.41 -2.05
CA MET A 340 -16.63 -0.76 -1.88
C MET A 340 -17.25 -1.80 -0.91
N HIS A 341 -18.55 -1.72 -0.64
CA HIS A 341 -19.34 -2.73 0.05
C HIS A 341 -20.66 -2.94 -0.69
N VAL A 342 -20.89 -4.17 -1.15
CA VAL A 342 -21.99 -4.52 -2.06
C VAL A 342 -22.68 -5.77 -1.54
N GLU A 343 -24.01 -5.73 -1.45
CA GLU A 343 -24.85 -6.83 -1.00
C GLU A 343 -25.92 -7.12 -2.06
N VAL A 344 -25.96 -8.37 -2.57
CA VAL A 344 -26.99 -8.81 -3.53
C VAL A 344 -27.71 -10.05 -2.96
N PRO A 345 -28.98 -9.92 -2.54
CA PRO A 345 -29.79 -11.04 -2.11
C PRO A 345 -30.30 -11.88 -3.30
N THR A 346 -30.73 -13.11 -3.00
CA THR A 346 -31.46 -13.95 -3.96
C THR A 346 -32.80 -13.34 -4.36
N VAL A 347 -33.15 -13.47 -5.63
CA VAL A 347 -34.44 -13.10 -6.22
C VAL A 347 -35.32 -14.34 -6.42
N ASN A 348 -34.71 -15.47 -6.80
CA ASN A 348 -35.43 -16.68 -7.22
C ASN A 348 -35.65 -17.70 -6.11
N LEU A 349 -34.85 -17.71 -5.03
CA LEU A 349 -34.88 -18.74 -4.00
C LEU A 349 -35.73 -18.31 -2.80
N LYS A 350 -36.64 -19.20 -2.35
CA LYS A 350 -37.63 -18.90 -1.31
C LYS A 350 -37.67 -20.02 -0.26
N HIS A 351 -37.10 -19.74 0.91
CA HIS A 351 -37.15 -20.61 2.10
C HIS A 351 -36.77 -19.78 3.33
N ASP A 352 -37.42 -19.96 4.48
CA ASP A 352 -37.20 -19.12 5.67
C ASP A 352 -35.71 -19.10 6.10
N ASN A 353 -35.11 -20.28 6.22
CA ASN A 353 -33.68 -20.42 6.54
C ASN A 353 -32.71 -19.78 5.51
N ILE A 354 -33.12 -19.47 4.28
CA ILE A 354 -32.19 -18.93 3.26
C ILE A 354 -31.80 -17.48 3.57
N GLN A 355 -32.70 -16.71 4.17
CA GLN A 355 -32.51 -15.29 4.47
C GLN A 355 -31.36 -15.04 5.47
N ALA A 356 -30.99 -16.05 6.25
CA ALA A 356 -29.88 -16.01 7.20
C ALA A 356 -28.54 -16.53 6.63
N THR A 357 -28.47 -16.85 5.34
CA THR A 357 -27.28 -17.45 4.71
C THR A 357 -26.61 -16.51 3.72
N GLU A 358 -25.28 -16.40 3.84
CA GLU A 358 -24.48 -15.40 3.14
C GLU A 358 -23.15 -16.00 2.67
N ARG A 359 -22.70 -15.63 1.47
CA ARG A 359 -21.30 -15.78 1.06
C ARG A 359 -20.65 -14.39 1.03
N TYR A 360 -19.86 -14.11 2.06
CA TYR A 360 -19.03 -12.92 2.17
C TYR A 360 -17.66 -13.14 1.52
N GLN A 361 -17.17 -12.17 0.73
CA GLN A 361 -15.81 -12.15 0.18
C GLN A 361 -15.20 -10.75 0.29
N PHE A 362 -13.90 -10.70 0.59
CA PHE A 362 -13.08 -9.48 0.57
C PHE A 362 -12.09 -9.57 -0.60
N HIS A 363 -11.70 -8.42 -1.17
CA HIS A 363 -10.81 -8.33 -2.35
C HIS A 363 -11.44 -8.88 -3.64
N SER A 364 -12.62 -8.35 -3.98
CA SER A 364 -13.56 -8.93 -4.95
C SER A 364 -13.41 -8.46 -6.40
N LEU A 365 -12.23 -7.97 -6.79
CA LEU A 365 -11.81 -7.65 -8.17
C LEU A 365 -12.39 -6.36 -8.79
N TYR A 366 -12.75 -5.33 -8.01
CA TYR A 366 -13.29 -4.09 -8.56
C TYR A 366 -12.81 -2.82 -7.86
N ASP A 367 -12.60 -1.75 -8.63
CA ASP A 367 -12.32 -0.39 -8.15
C ASP A 367 -13.57 0.51 -8.12
N HIS A 368 -14.69 0.08 -8.72
CA HIS A 368 -15.93 0.84 -8.80
C HIS A 368 -17.15 0.03 -8.35
N GLY A 369 -18.07 0.64 -7.60
CA GLY A 369 -19.23 -0.05 -7.04
C GLY A 369 -20.17 -0.67 -8.08
N GLU A 370 -20.29 -0.07 -9.27
CA GLU A 370 -21.10 -0.62 -10.38
C GLU A 370 -20.54 -1.96 -10.89
N ASP A 371 -19.22 -2.15 -10.86
CA ASP A 371 -18.58 -3.42 -11.19
C ASP A 371 -18.77 -4.43 -10.06
N GLY A 372 -18.67 -3.99 -8.80
CA GLY A 372 -18.95 -4.82 -7.63
C GLY A 372 -20.38 -5.36 -7.59
N GLU A 373 -21.38 -4.51 -7.86
CA GLU A 373 -22.79 -4.92 -7.96
C GLU A 373 -23.02 -5.86 -9.14
N ARG A 374 -22.35 -5.63 -10.27
CA ARG A 374 -22.40 -6.54 -11.42
C ARG A 374 -21.84 -7.92 -11.08
N TYR A 375 -20.65 -8.00 -10.48
CA TYR A 375 -20.03 -9.27 -10.10
C TYR A 375 -20.78 -10.00 -8.97
N ALA A 376 -21.29 -9.28 -7.97
CA ALA A 376 -22.09 -9.86 -6.89
C ALA A 376 -23.40 -10.45 -7.43
N ARG A 377 -24.06 -9.75 -8.37
CA ARG A 377 -25.23 -10.28 -9.08
C ARG A 377 -24.89 -11.51 -9.92
N TYR A 378 -23.81 -11.50 -10.69
CA TYR A 378 -23.40 -12.69 -11.45
C TYR A 378 -23.11 -13.90 -10.54
N ALA A 379 -22.48 -13.66 -9.39
CA ALA A 379 -22.23 -14.70 -8.39
C ALA A 379 -23.52 -15.20 -7.72
N MET A 380 -24.56 -14.36 -7.57
CA MET A 380 -25.88 -14.76 -7.07
C MET A 380 -26.65 -15.55 -8.14
N GLU A 381 -26.73 -15.05 -9.37
CA GLU A 381 -27.34 -15.76 -10.51
C GLU A 381 -26.70 -17.15 -10.74
N ALA A 382 -25.39 -17.31 -10.51
CA ALA A 382 -24.71 -18.61 -10.56
C ALA A 382 -25.19 -19.59 -9.46
N GLU A 383 -25.42 -19.10 -8.24
CA GLU A 383 -26.01 -19.90 -7.15
C GLU A 383 -27.45 -20.32 -7.50
N GLU A 384 -28.27 -19.38 -7.97
CA GLU A 384 -29.66 -19.62 -8.33
C GLU A 384 -29.81 -20.64 -9.46
N ALA A 385 -28.96 -20.53 -10.50
CA ALA A 385 -28.89 -21.50 -11.57
C ALA A 385 -28.58 -22.91 -11.04
N GLN A 386 -27.76 -23.06 -10.00
CA GLN A 386 -27.48 -24.38 -9.41
C GLN A 386 -28.57 -24.88 -8.45
N ALA A 387 -29.39 -24.00 -7.89
CA ALA A 387 -30.41 -24.38 -6.93
C ALA A 387 -31.53 -25.25 -7.53
N ARG A 388 -31.80 -25.13 -8.83
CA ARG A 388 -32.83 -25.89 -9.56
C ARG A 388 -32.27 -26.42 -10.88
N ARG A 389 -32.13 -27.74 -10.99
CA ARG A 389 -31.65 -28.42 -12.19
C ARG A 389 -32.60 -29.53 -12.61
N PHE A 390 -32.70 -29.74 -13.91
CA PHE A 390 -33.41 -30.87 -14.49
C PHE A 390 -32.41 -31.80 -15.15
N ASN A 391 -32.54 -33.10 -14.93
CA ASN A 391 -31.74 -34.12 -15.62
C ASN A 391 -32.68 -35.02 -16.40
N GLY A 392 -32.30 -35.44 -17.60
CA GLY A 392 -33.14 -36.29 -18.42
C GLY A 392 -32.38 -37.19 -19.35
N GLY A 393 -33.12 -38.04 -20.05
CA GLY A 393 -32.60 -38.94 -21.07
C GLY A 393 -33.63 -39.21 -22.16
N GLY A 394 -33.16 -39.71 -23.30
CA GLY A 394 -34.02 -40.09 -24.42
C GLY A 394 -33.25 -40.16 -25.73
N TYR A 395 -33.95 -39.87 -26.82
CA TYR A 395 -33.50 -40.12 -28.19
C TYR A 395 -33.51 -38.86 -29.06
N ALA A 396 -33.77 -37.68 -28.49
CA ALA A 396 -33.83 -36.39 -29.16
C ALA A 396 -32.47 -35.95 -29.76
N ARG A 397 -32.16 -36.44 -30.97
CA ARG A 397 -30.82 -36.33 -31.58
C ARG A 397 -30.31 -34.91 -31.81
N GLY A 398 -31.20 -33.92 -31.87
CA GLY A 398 -30.86 -32.50 -32.09
C GLY A 398 -30.37 -31.74 -30.85
N MET A 399 -30.57 -32.27 -29.62
CA MET A 399 -30.26 -31.55 -28.38
C MET A 399 -28.81 -31.07 -28.30
N THR A 400 -28.55 -29.77 -28.39
CA THR A 400 -27.23 -29.13 -28.27
C THR A 400 -27.21 -28.11 -27.14
N THR A 401 -26.04 -27.87 -26.55
CA THR A 401 -25.79 -26.83 -25.55
C THR A 401 -25.89 -25.40 -26.07
N ASN A 402 -25.87 -25.15 -27.39
CA ASN A 402 -26.30 -23.85 -27.93
C ASN A 402 -27.83 -23.75 -28.07
N GLY A 403 -28.58 -24.71 -27.51
CA GLY A 403 -29.97 -24.97 -27.78
C GLY A 403 -30.93 -24.78 -26.60
N ARG A 404 -32.17 -24.41 -26.92
CA ARG A 404 -33.34 -24.48 -26.03
C ARG A 404 -34.51 -25.20 -26.71
N PHE A 405 -35.38 -25.81 -25.92
CA PHE A 405 -36.59 -26.50 -26.39
C PHE A 405 -37.77 -26.29 -25.44
N THR A 406 -38.98 -26.47 -25.93
CA THR A 406 -40.22 -26.50 -25.16
C THR A 406 -40.56 -27.95 -24.77
N LEU A 407 -40.75 -28.24 -23.49
CA LEU A 407 -41.23 -29.56 -23.07
C LEU A 407 -42.75 -29.65 -23.22
N VAL A 408 -43.24 -30.77 -23.78
CA VAL A 408 -44.68 -31.10 -23.86
C VAL A 408 -44.95 -32.55 -23.50
N ASN A 409 -46.23 -32.90 -23.34
CA ASN A 409 -46.70 -34.26 -23.00
C ASN A 409 -46.15 -34.84 -21.69
N HIS A 410 -45.65 -34.00 -20.78
CA HIS A 410 -45.23 -34.41 -19.45
C HIS A 410 -46.44 -34.57 -18.51
N ALA A 411 -46.41 -35.58 -17.65
CA ALA A 411 -47.53 -35.93 -16.77
C ALA A 411 -47.85 -34.84 -15.71
N SER A 412 -46.81 -34.17 -15.20
CA SER A 412 -46.99 -32.90 -14.48
C SER A 412 -47.11 -31.75 -15.46
N SER A 413 -48.26 -31.06 -15.45
CA SER A 413 -48.54 -29.90 -16.29
C SER A 413 -47.67 -28.68 -15.97
N SER A 414 -46.99 -28.65 -14.81
CA SER A 414 -46.09 -27.56 -14.40
C SER A 414 -44.87 -27.37 -15.32
N TYR A 415 -44.51 -28.40 -16.09
CA TYR A 415 -43.38 -28.36 -17.02
C TYR A 415 -43.82 -28.29 -18.50
N ASN A 416 -45.10 -28.49 -18.81
CA ASN A 416 -45.60 -28.37 -20.18
C ASN A 416 -45.62 -26.91 -20.63
N ASP A 417 -45.33 -26.68 -21.91
CA ASP A 417 -45.25 -25.35 -22.52
C ASP A 417 -44.21 -24.44 -21.83
N LYS A 418 -43.19 -25.05 -21.21
CA LYS A 418 -42.03 -24.37 -20.62
C LYS A 418 -40.78 -24.61 -21.45
N GLU A 419 -40.01 -23.55 -21.63
CA GLU A 419 -38.75 -23.57 -22.36
C GLU A 419 -37.59 -23.87 -21.42
N PHE A 420 -36.67 -24.75 -21.86
CA PHE A 420 -35.49 -25.16 -21.11
C PHE A 420 -34.22 -25.01 -21.97
N VAL A 421 -33.14 -24.50 -21.38
CA VAL A 421 -31.81 -24.40 -22.00
C VAL A 421 -30.97 -25.62 -21.65
N ILE A 422 -30.29 -26.22 -22.64
CA ILE A 422 -29.40 -27.36 -22.42
C ILE A 422 -28.05 -26.86 -21.92
N LEU A 423 -27.64 -27.29 -20.72
CA LEU A 423 -26.36 -26.89 -20.10
C LEU A 423 -25.29 -27.96 -20.22
N ARG A 424 -25.71 -29.22 -20.33
CA ARG A 424 -24.87 -30.36 -20.68
C ARG A 424 -25.70 -31.35 -21.47
N VAL A 425 -25.11 -31.98 -22.47
CA VAL A 425 -25.68 -33.17 -23.09
C VAL A 425 -24.58 -34.14 -23.47
N ARG A 426 -24.76 -35.41 -23.08
CA ARG A 426 -23.95 -36.54 -23.50
C ARG A 426 -24.71 -37.32 -24.56
N HIS A 427 -24.14 -37.43 -25.74
CA HIS A 427 -24.58 -38.32 -26.80
C HIS A 427 -23.80 -39.63 -26.74
N GLN A 428 -24.50 -40.73 -26.97
CA GLN A 428 -23.93 -42.07 -27.09
C GLN A 428 -24.48 -42.68 -28.37
N ALA A 429 -23.62 -43.00 -29.32
CA ALA A 429 -23.99 -43.63 -30.59
C ALA A 429 -23.15 -44.90 -30.82
N VAL A 430 -23.76 -45.94 -31.38
CA VAL A 430 -23.11 -47.26 -31.59
C VAL A 430 -23.54 -47.84 -32.94
N ASN A 431 -22.58 -48.38 -33.69
CA ASN A 431 -22.83 -49.13 -34.92
C ASN A 431 -22.66 -50.65 -34.67
N ASP A 432 -23.68 -51.46 -34.94
CA ASP A 432 -23.51 -52.92 -35.01
C ASP A 432 -23.01 -53.32 -36.40
N TYR A 433 -21.72 -53.63 -36.52
CA TYR A 433 -21.12 -54.13 -37.77
C TYR A 433 -21.47 -55.60 -38.09
N THR A 434 -22.12 -56.32 -37.18
CA THR A 434 -22.53 -57.74 -37.35
C THR A 434 -23.97 -57.91 -37.84
N ARG A 435 -24.75 -56.82 -37.93
CA ARG A 435 -26.13 -56.80 -38.42
C ARG A 435 -26.29 -55.66 -39.43
N GLN A 436 -27.23 -55.81 -40.37
CA GLN A 436 -27.63 -54.69 -41.26
C GLN A 436 -28.64 -53.73 -40.62
N GLY A 437 -29.16 -54.04 -39.42
CA GLY A 437 -30.03 -53.16 -38.65
C GLY A 437 -29.71 -53.22 -37.16
N ALA A 438 -29.51 -52.06 -36.54
CA ALA A 438 -29.46 -51.89 -35.10
C ALA A 438 -30.83 -51.38 -34.62
N GLU A 439 -31.40 -51.99 -33.58
CA GLU A 439 -32.68 -51.55 -33.02
C GLU A 439 -32.54 -50.14 -32.42
N LEU A 440 -31.52 -49.90 -31.57
CA LEU A 440 -31.28 -48.60 -30.92
C LEU A 440 -29.82 -48.11 -31.07
N PRO A 441 -29.47 -47.39 -32.16
CA PRO A 441 -28.10 -46.93 -32.40
C PRO A 441 -27.70 -45.66 -31.64
N TYR A 442 -28.61 -45.03 -30.89
CA TYR A 442 -28.39 -43.74 -30.23
C TYR A 442 -29.14 -43.63 -28.91
N ARG A 443 -28.53 -42.92 -27.95
CA ARG A 443 -29.18 -42.41 -26.73
C ARG A 443 -28.51 -41.09 -26.33
N ASN A 444 -29.23 -40.23 -25.61
CA ASN A 444 -28.61 -39.12 -24.89
C ASN A 444 -29.04 -39.04 -23.42
N THR A 445 -28.24 -38.31 -22.65
CA THR A 445 -28.58 -37.82 -21.30
C THR A 445 -28.18 -36.37 -21.19
N PHE A 446 -29.02 -35.53 -20.59
CA PHE A 446 -28.82 -34.08 -20.55
C PHE A 446 -29.11 -33.49 -19.17
N THR A 447 -28.56 -32.30 -18.93
CA THR A 447 -28.91 -31.42 -17.81
C THR A 447 -29.37 -30.09 -18.37
N CYS A 448 -30.53 -29.61 -17.93
CA CYS A 448 -31.12 -28.35 -18.37
C CYS A 448 -31.60 -27.47 -17.20
N LEU A 449 -31.89 -26.21 -17.55
CA LEU A 449 -32.39 -25.15 -16.67
C LEU A 449 -33.59 -24.47 -17.37
N PRO A 450 -34.63 -24.02 -16.64
CA PRO A 450 -35.69 -23.19 -17.23
C PRO A 450 -35.11 -21.92 -17.88
N PHE A 451 -35.62 -21.55 -19.05
CA PHE A 451 -35.09 -20.43 -19.85
C PHE A 451 -35.19 -19.06 -19.14
N ASP A 452 -36.13 -18.91 -18.21
CA ASP A 452 -36.38 -17.70 -17.42
C ASP A 452 -35.41 -17.52 -16.22
N ILE A 453 -34.69 -18.57 -15.80
CA ILE A 453 -33.66 -18.47 -14.75
C ILE A 453 -32.32 -18.09 -15.41
N PRO A 454 -31.72 -16.92 -15.11
CA PRO A 454 -30.45 -16.50 -15.72
C PRO A 454 -29.34 -17.51 -15.43
N PHE A 455 -28.67 -18.02 -16.47
CA PHE A 455 -27.47 -18.82 -16.28
C PHE A 455 -26.23 -17.92 -16.16
N ARG A 456 -25.42 -18.17 -15.14
CA ARG A 456 -24.05 -17.66 -15.03
C ARG A 456 -23.07 -18.79 -14.76
N PRO A 457 -21.83 -18.70 -15.28
CA PRO A 457 -20.77 -19.58 -14.84
C PRO A 457 -20.44 -19.35 -13.36
N GLU A 458 -20.07 -20.43 -12.67
CA GLU A 458 -19.32 -20.30 -11.41
C GLU A 458 -17.87 -19.91 -11.71
N ARG A 459 -17.29 -19.09 -10.82
CA ARG A 459 -15.85 -18.79 -10.81
C ARG A 459 -15.05 -20.00 -10.31
N ARG A 460 -14.74 -20.92 -11.23
CA ARG A 460 -14.04 -22.20 -10.99
C ARG A 460 -12.58 -22.15 -11.40
N THR A 461 -12.26 -21.39 -12.44
CA THR A 461 -10.90 -21.22 -12.94
C THR A 461 -10.14 -20.31 -11.97
N ARG A 462 -9.09 -20.87 -11.35
CA ARG A 462 -8.30 -20.12 -10.36
C ARG A 462 -7.56 -18.97 -11.02
N LYS A 463 -7.69 -17.77 -10.46
CA LYS A 463 -6.79 -16.65 -10.76
C LYS A 463 -5.37 -17.00 -10.28
N PRO A 464 -4.30 -16.72 -11.04
CA PRO A 464 -2.93 -16.87 -10.55
C PRO A 464 -2.65 -15.93 -9.38
N SER A 465 -1.64 -16.24 -8.57
CA SER A 465 -1.27 -15.44 -7.39
C SER A 465 0.24 -15.33 -7.21
N MET A 466 0.72 -14.14 -6.85
CA MET A 466 2.09 -13.79 -6.54
C MET A 466 2.24 -13.47 -5.05
N HIS A 467 2.34 -14.51 -4.21
CA HIS A 467 2.48 -14.35 -2.74
C HIS A 467 3.82 -13.73 -2.28
N GLY A 468 4.82 -13.67 -3.17
CA GLY A 468 6.13 -13.07 -2.90
C GLY A 468 6.28 -11.67 -3.52
N THR A 469 7.43 -11.05 -3.31
CA THR A 469 7.79 -9.82 -4.01
C THR A 469 8.52 -10.10 -5.33
N GLN A 470 8.42 -9.18 -6.29
CA GLN A 470 9.14 -9.21 -7.56
C GLN A 470 9.95 -7.92 -7.76
N SER A 471 11.10 -8.00 -8.42
CA SER A 471 11.79 -6.80 -8.91
C SER A 471 11.12 -6.26 -10.17
N ALA A 472 11.01 -4.94 -10.27
CA ALA A 472 10.60 -4.23 -11.47
C ALA A 472 11.46 -2.98 -11.68
N ILE A 473 11.56 -2.50 -12.92
CA ILE A 473 12.30 -1.29 -13.26
C ILE A 473 11.31 -0.14 -13.46
N VAL A 474 11.60 1.03 -12.89
CA VAL A 474 10.79 2.24 -13.09
C VAL A 474 10.99 2.75 -14.52
N VAL A 475 9.91 3.06 -15.22
CA VAL A 475 9.93 3.47 -16.63
C VAL A 475 9.08 4.71 -16.88
N GLY A 476 9.32 5.38 -18.01
CA GLY A 476 8.63 6.60 -18.38
C GLY A 476 9.06 7.13 -19.75
N PRO A 477 8.51 8.27 -20.17
CA PRO A 477 8.77 8.84 -21.49
C PRO A 477 10.25 9.12 -21.76
N LYS A 478 10.68 8.89 -23.01
CA LYS A 478 12.04 9.15 -23.45
C LYS A 478 12.46 10.61 -23.21
N GLY A 479 13.57 10.81 -22.50
CA GLY A 479 14.12 12.13 -22.17
C GLY A 479 13.75 12.64 -20.78
N GLU A 480 12.89 11.92 -20.05
CA GLU A 480 12.64 12.17 -18.64
C GLU A 480 13.52 11.31 -17.73
N GLU A 481 13.75 11.80 -16.51
CA GLU A 481 14.39 11.04 -15.42
C GLU A 481 13.37 10.60 -14.35
N ILE A 482 12.21 11.27 -14.29
CA ILE A 482 11.19 11.05 -13.27
C ILE A 482 9.83 11.03 -13.98
N HIS A 483 9.05 9.98 -13.77
CA HIS A 483 7.69 9.89 -14.29
C HIS A 483 6.75 9.45 -13.17
N THR A 484 5.95 10.41 -12.69
CA THR A 484 5.05 10.26 -11.55
C THR A 484 3.85 11.17 -11.72
N ASP A 485 2.75 10.77 -11.10
CA ASP A 485 1.54 11.59 -10.92
C ASP A 485 1.49 12.29 -9.54
N GLY A 486 2.60 12.23 -8.80
CA GLY A 486 2.78 12.82 -7.47
C GLY A 486 3.09 11.79 -6.38
N SER A 487 2.68 10.53 -6.54
CA SER A 487 3.01 9.46 -5.57
C SER A 487 3.10 8.03 -6.15
N ARG A 488 2.66 7.83 -7.39
CA ARG A 488 2.74 6.55 -8.12
C ARG A 488 3.82 6.63 -9.20
N VAL A 489 4.25 5.48 -9.69
CA VAL A 489 5.21 5.35 -10.81
C VAL A 489 4.72 4.33 -11.83
N LYS A 490 5.26 4.36 -13.05
CA LYS A 490 5.07 3.33 -14.06
C LYS A 490 6.24 2.34 -14.02
N LEU A 491 5.96 1.06 -14.19
CA LEU A 491 6.91 -0.04 -14.02
C LEU A 491 6.99 -0.92 -15.26
N HIS A 492 8.16 -1.51 -15.47
CA HIS A 492 8.39 -2.63 -16.37
C HIS A 492 8.77 -3.84 -15.52
N PHE A 493 7.90 -4.85 -15.50
CA PHE A 493 8.17 -6.12 -14.82
C PHE A 493 9.13 -6.97 -15.65
N LEU A 494 10.07 -7.65 -14.99
CA LEU A 494 11.12 -8.40 -15.69
C LEU A 494 10.61 -9.60 -16.50
N TRP A 495 9.39 -10.05 -16.25
CA TRP A 495 8.70 -11.10 -17.02
C TRP A 495 7.88 -10.56 -18.20
N ASP A 496 7.66 -9.24 -18.32
CA ASP A 496 6.93 -8.67 -19.46
C ASP A 496 7.84 -8.56 -20.67
N ARG A 497 7.59 -9.42 -21.66
CA ARG A 497 8.33 -9.50 -22.92
C ARG A 497 7.79 -8.56 -24.01
N ARG A 498 6.68 -7.85 -23.76
CA ARG A 498 6.00 -6.97 -24.74
C ARG A 498 6.06 -5.48 -24.36
N GLY A 499 6.41 -5.17 -23.11
CA GLY A 499 6.65 -3.80 -22.64
C GLY A 499 7.70 -3.04 -23.44
N LYS A 500 7.46 -1.75 -23.65
CA LYS A 500 8.31 -0.84 -24.45
C LYS A 500 9.28 -0.04 -23.60
N ARG A 501 9.11 -0.04 -22.27
CA ARG A 501 9.85 0.76 -21.29
C ARG A 501 9.70 2.27 -21.48
N ASP A 502 8.60 2.71 -22.11
CA ASP A 502 8.28 4.11 -22.41
C ASP A 502 7.27 4.75 -21.42
N GLY A 503 6.86 3.99 -20.40
CA GLY A 503 5.81 4.39 -19.44
C GLY A 503 4.42 3.83 -19.75
N SER A 504 4.22 3.13 -20.90
CA SER A 504 2.95 2.47 -21.22
C SER A 504 2.80 1.06 -20.64
N ASP A 505 3.89 0.45 -20.18
CA ASP A 505 3.99 -0.97 -19.79
C ASP A 505 3.06 -1.40 -18.63
N SER A 506 2.76 -0.53 -17.65
CA SER A 506 1.93 -0.85 -16.48
C SER A 506 0.84 0.18 -16.20
N MET A 507 -0.11 -0.14 -15.30
CA MET A 507 -0.91 0.89 -14.60
C MET A 507 -0.03 1.78 -13.70
N TRP A 508 -0.61 2.83 -13.10
CA TRP A 508 0.08 3.63 -12.08
C TRP A 508 0.20 2.87 -10.75
N VAL A 509 1.43 2.47 -10.39
CA VAL A 509 1.71 1.65 -9.20
C VAL A 509 2.06 2.53 -8.00
N ARG A 510 1.36 2.34 -6.87
CA ARG A 510 1.61 3.07 -5.62
C ARG A 510 2.98 2.76 -5.05
N VAL A 511 3.59 3.76 -4.42
CA VAL A 511 4.92 3.63 -3.80
C VAL A 511 4.84 3.86 -2.29
N SER A 512 5.27 2.85 -1.53
CA SER A 512 5.49 2.94 -0.09
C SER A 512 6.50 4.05 0.23
N GLN A 513 6.21 4.81 1.28
CA GLN A 513 7.02 5.93 1.72
C GLN A 513 7.47 5.71 3.18
N PRO A 514 8.61 6.30 3.62
CA PRO A 514 9.10 6.12 4.98
C PRO A 514 8.10 6.55 6.06
N TRP A 515 7.27 7.56 5.76
CA TRP A 515 6.21 8.04 6.63
C TRP A 515 5.17 8.80 5.80
N ALA A 516 3.87 8.49 5.93
CA ALA A 516 2.82 9.10 5.12
C ALA A 516 1.61 9.50 5.98
N GLY A 517 1.24 10.78 5.93
CA GLY A 517 0.09 11.35 6.64
C GLY A 517 -0.68 12.35 5.77
N LYS A 518 -1.73 12.96 6.34
CA LYS A 518 -2.62 13.88 5.62
C LYS A 518 -1.95 15.23 5.35
N GLY A 519 -1.19 15.32 4.26
CA GLY A 519 -0.45 16.52 3.85
C GLY A 519 0.93 16.69 4.50
N TRP A 520 1.46 15.62 5.10
CA TRP A 520 2.75 15.61 5.79
C TRP A 520 3.37 14.20 5.75
N GLY A 521 4.69 14.10 5.94
CA GLY A 521 5.43 12.83 5.88
C GLY A 521 6.76 12.97 5.13
N GLY A 522 7.40 11.83 4.83
CA GLY A 522 8.56 11.75 3.94
C GLY A 522 8.14 11.26 2.56
N SER A 523 8.78 11.77 1.49
CA SER A 523 8.54 11.30 0.13
C SER A 523 9.85 11.20 -0.64
N ALA A 524 10.06 10.05 -1.30
CA ALA A 524 11.20 9.80 -2.17
C ALA A 524 10.71 9.01 -3.39
N ILE A 525 10.34 9.73 -4.47
CA ILE A 525 9.81 9.10 -5.68
C ILE A 525 10.92 8.34 -6.43
N PRO A 526 10.72 7.04 -6.76
CA PRO A 526 11.62 6.28 -7.62
C PRO A 526 11.81 6.96 -8.99
N ARG A 527 13.05 7.02 -9.46
CA ARG A 527 13.43 7.58 -10.77
C ARG A 527 13.45 6.51 -11.85
N ILE A 528 13.28 6.91 -13.11
CA ILE A 528 13.37 6.03 -14.28
C ILE A 528 14.73 5.31 -14.27
N GLY A 529 14.72 4.00 -14.53
CA GLY A 529 15.89 3.12 -14.47
C GLY A 529 16.17 2.52 -13.09
N GLN A 530 15.58 3.02 -12.00
CA GLN A 530 15.77 2.44 -10.67
C GLN A 530 15.01 1.12 -10.51
N GLU A 531 15.62 0.19 -9.77
CA GLU A 531 14.99 -1.07 -9.38
C GLU A 531 14.14 -0.90 -8.11
N VAL A 532 12.91 -1.38 -8.18
CA VAL A 532 11.93 -1.37 -7.09
C VAL A 532 11.44 -2.78 -6.78
N ILE A 533 11.12 -3.01 -5.51
CA ILE A 533 10.53 -4.24 -5.02
C ILE A 533 9.01 -4.06 -4.97
N VAL A 534 8.29 -4.88 -5.73
CA VAL A 534 6.84 -4.86 -5.86
C VAL A 534 6.24 -6.03 -5.08
N ALA A 535 5.27 -5.75 -4.22
CA ALA A 535 4.36 -6.74 -3.65
C ALA A 535 3.01 -6.67 -4.37
N PHE A 536 2.19 -7.69 -4.18
CA PHE A 536 0.87 -7.83 -4.78
C PHE A 536 -0.15 -8.02 -3.65
N ASN A 537 -1.17 -7.16 -3.57
CA ASN A 537 -2.14 -7.20 -2.46
C ASN A 537 -2.98 -8.50 -2.55
N GLU A 538 -3.11 -9.25 -1.44
CA GLU A 538 -3.61 -10.64 -1.43
C GLU A 538 -2.91 -11.59 -2.44
N GLY A 539 -1.72 -11.21 -2.92
CA GLY A 539 -1.03 -11.86 -4.02
C GLY A 539 -1.70 -11.66 -5.39
N ASP A 540 -2.60 -10.72 -5.57
CA ASP A 540 -3.29 -10.48 -6.85
C ASP A 540 -2.34 -9.80 -7.88
N PRO A 541 -2.03 -10.46 -9.02
CA PRO A 541 -1.20 -9.88 -10.09
C PRO A 541 -1.68 -8.53 -10.62
N ASP A 542 -3.00 -8.26 -10.53
CA ASP A 542 -3.63 -7.04 -11.01
C ASP A 542 -3.52 -5.88 -10.00
N ASN A 543 -3.09 -6.14 -8.76
CA ASN A 543 -3.01 -5.16 -7.67
C ASN A 543 -1.58 -4.97 -7.11
N PRO A 544 -0.62 -4.46 -7.93
CA PRO A 544 0.75 -4.23 -7.51
C PRO A 544 0.93 -3.00 -6.61
N VAL A 545 1.91 -3.06 -5.71
CA VAL A 545 2.38 -1.94 -4.88
C VAL A 545 3.89 -2.02 -4.68
N VAL A 546 4.62 -0.92 -4.91
CA VAL A 546 6.05 -0.84 -4.59
C VAL A 546 6.22 -0.75 -3.08
N VAL A 547 6.87 -1.74 -2.49
CA VAL A 547 7.14 -1.84 -1.04
C VAL A 547 8.60 -1.55 -0.68
N GLY A 548 9.52 -1.57 -1.64
CA GLY A 548 10.94 -1.34 -1.39
C GLY A 548 11.72 -0.85 -2.62
N ARG A 549 13.00 -0.59 -2.40
CA ARG A 549 13.99 -0.17 -3.42
C ARG A 549 15.28 -0.91 -3.14
N VAL A 550 16.03 -1.26 -4.17
CA VAL A 550 17.33 -1.94 -4.03
C VAL A 550 18.38 -1.29 -4.92
N PHE A 551 19.63 -1.31 -4.46
CA PHE A 551 20.80 -1.04 -5.29
C PHE A 551 21.17 -2.32 -6.05
N ASN A 552 21.77 -2.17 -7.23
CA ASN A 552 22.18 -3.28 -8.09
C ASN A 552 23.52 -2.97 -8.78
N GLY A 553 23.96 -3.84 -9.71
CA GLY A 553 25.26 -3.71 -10.36
C GLY A 553 25.43 -2.47 -11.25
N GLU A 554 24.35 -1.83 -11.68
CA GLU A 554 24.36 -0.59 -12.46
C GLU A 554 24.16 0.64 -11.54
N SER A 555 23.29 0.52 -10.55
CA SER A 555 22.98 1.53 -9.54
C SER A 555 23.49 1.11 -8.16
N GLY A 556 24.78 1.32 -7.88
CA GLY A 556 25.42 0.95 -6.62
C GLY A 556 25.06 1.86 -5.43
N ASN A 557 25.31 1.40 -4.21
CA ASN A 557 25.14 2.19 -2.99
C ASN A 557 26.16 3.36 -2.96
N PRO A 558 25.74 4.63 -2.78
CA PRO A 558 26.64 5.79 -2.77
C PRO A 558 27.67 5.80 -1.62
N TYR A 559 27.54 4.92 -0.62
CA TYR A 559 28.43 4.82 0.54
C TYR A 559 29.27 3.52 0.55
N HIS A 560 29.52 2.90 -0.61
CA HIS A 560 30.28 1.65 -0.69
C HIS A 560 31.74 1.76 -0.19
N GLY A 561 31.93 1.46 1.09
CA GLY A 561 33.16 0.91 1.68
C GLY A 561 32.87 -0.46 2.29
N THR A 562 33.84 -1.39 2.25
CA THR A 562 33.65 -2.77 2.72
C THR A 562 33.31 -2.90 4.22
N GLY A 563 33.60 -1.87 5.02
CA GLY A 563 33.28 -1.85 6.46
C GLY A 563 31.83 -1.47 6.79
N GLY A 564 31.05 -0.89 5.87
CA GLY A 564 29.66 -0.48 6.13
C GLY A 564 29.49 0.66 7.15
N GLN A 565 30.56 1.34 7.55
CA GLN A 565 30.61 2.38 8.59
C GLN A 565 30.16 3.77 8.13
N THR A 566 29.69 3.92 6.89
CA THR A 566 29.26 5.19 6.33
C THR A 566 27.86 5.03 5.74
N MET A 567 26.96 5.94 6.11
CA MET A 567 25.55 5.84 5.77
C MET A 567 24.90 7.23 5.71
N GLY A 568 23.69 7.32 5.12
CA GLY A 568 23.01 8.60 5.02
C GLY A 568 21.95 8.67 3.93
N LEU A 569 21.57 9.89 3.58
CA LEU A 569 20.66 10.23 2.49
C LEU A 569 21.38 11.16 1.50
N LYS A 570 21.49 10.73 0.24
CA LYS A 570 22.08 11.51 -0.85
C LYS A 570 21.09 11.64 -2.00
N SER A 571 20.80 12.87 -2.41
CA SER A 571 19.97 13.17 -3.57
C SER A 571 20.82 13.27 -4.84
N GLN A 572 20.17 13.47 -5.98
CA GLN A 572 20.81 13.86 -7.24
C GLN A 572 20.06 15.04 -7.84
N THR A 573 20.76 16.08 -8.29
CA THR A 573 20.16 17.18 -9.06
C THR A 573 19.43 16.61 -10.28
N HIS A 574 18.15 16.97 -10.47
CA HIS A 574 17.38 16.52 -11.63
C HIS A 574 17.89 17.18 -12.91
N LYS A 575 18.14 16.40 -13.97
CA LYS A 575 18.69 16.84 -15.27
C LYS A 575 19.97 17.68 -15.11
N GLY A 576 20.80 17.36 -14.12
CA GLY A 576 21.99 18.12 -13.75
C GLY A 576 22.97 17.34 -12.87
N GLN A 577 24.02 18.03 -12.42
CA GLN A 577 25.07 17.45 -11.58
C GLN A 577 24.94 17.90 -10.12
N GLY A 578 25.52 17.14 -9.21
CA GLY A 578 25.53 17.45 -7.77
C GLY A 578 24.40 16.82 -6.95
N SER A 579 24.41 17.09 -5.65
CA SER A 579 23.60 16.39 -4.64
C SER A 579 23.41 17.20 -3.36
N ASN A 580 22.22 17.14 -2.77
CA ASN A 580 22.09 17.42 -1.33
C ASN A 580 22.42 16.13 -0.57
N GLU A 581 23.14 16.23 0.55
CA GLU A 581 23.62 15.06 1.30
C GLU A 581 23.54 15.28 2.81
N LEU A 582 23.08 14.25 3.51
CA LEU A 582 23.17 14.08 4.95
C LEU A 582 23.89 12.75 5.20
N ARG A 583 25.12 12.79 5.70
CA ARG A 583 25.99 11.61 5.87
C ARG A 583 26.48 11.51 7.31
N PHE A 584 26.57 10.27 7.76
CA PHE A 584 27.13 9.85 9.04
C PHE A 584 28.30 8.89 8.76
N SER A 585 29.41 9.09 9.47
CA SER A 585 30.54 8.17 9.53
C SER A 585 30.70 7.70 10.97
N ASP A 586 30.63 6.39 11.20
CA ASP A 586 30.79 5.74 12.50
C ASP A 586 32.17 5.06 12.63
N VAL A 587 33.17 5.54 11.88
CA VAL A 587 34.56 5.10 12.00
C VAL A 587 35.12 5.58 13.34
N ASP A 588 35.62 4.66 14.16
CA ASP A 588 36.12 4.99 15.49
C ASP A 588 37.33 5.95 15.45
N GLY A 589 37.30 6.97 16.32
CA GLY A 589 38.25 8.09 16.31
C GLY A 589 38.16 9.04 15.12
N ALA A 590 37.24 8.79 14.17
CA ALA A 590 37.04 9.58 12.95
C ALA A 590 35.55 9.73 12.60
N GLN A 591 34.71 9.83 13.63
CA GLN A 591 33.27 10.02 13.45
C GLN A 591 32.96 11.38 12.79
N GLU A 592 32.02 11.40 11.84
CA GLU A 592 31.66 12.61 11.09
C GLU A 592 30.14 12.72 10.94
N PHE A 593 29.61 13.92 11.20
CA PHE A 593 28.32 14.36 10.67
C PHE A 593 28.56 15.36 9.54
N PHE A 594 28.11 15.03 8.33
CA PHE A 594 28.27 15.87 7.15
C PHE A 594 26.92 16.26 6.57
N MET A 595 26.72 17.55 6.37
CA MET A 595 25.51 18.14 5.79
C MET A 595 25.90 19.05 4.63
N HIS A 596 25.33 18.80 3.46
CA HIS A 596 25.64 19.52 2.22
C HIS A 596 24.37 19.95 1.48
N ALA A 597 24.25 21.25 1.23
CA ALA A 597 23.28 21.82 0.32
C ALA A 597 23.96 22.15 -1.01
N GLN A 598 23.41 21.67 -2.13
CA GLN A 598 23.95 21.90 -3.47
C GLN A 598 23.80 23.36 -3.95
N LYS A 599 22.92 24.12 -3.30
CA LYS A 599 22.63 25.52 -3.62
C LYS A 599 22.25 26.31 -2.36
N ASP A 600 20.97 26.57 -2.15
CA ASP A 600 20.48 27.39 -1.05
C ASP A 600 20.21 26.51 0.18
N MET A 601 20.65 26.95 1.37
CA MET A 601 20.32 26.33 2.66
C MET A 601 19.51 27.31 3.51
N ASN A 602 18.27 26.95 3.83
CA ASN A 602 17.37 27.77 4.64
C ASN A 602 17.05 27.05 5.95
N THR A 603 17.43 27.66 7.08
CA THR A 603 17.09 27.19 8.44
C THR A 603 16.06 28.13 9.04
N VAL A 604 14.96 27.58 9.57
CA VAL A 604 13.91 28.36 10.26
C VAL A 604 13.56 27.67 11.56
N VAL A 605 14.09 28.20 12.66
CA VAL A 605 13.73 27.79 14.02
C VAL A 605 12.63 28.71 14.54
N LYS A 606 11.58 28.14 15.14
CA LYS A 606 10.40 28.90 15.62
C LYS A 606 10.46 29.33 17.09
N ASP A 607 11.43 28.79 17.81
CA ASP A 607 11.69 29.03 19.22
C ASP A 607 13.23 29.05 19.40
N ASN A 608 13.80 28.23 20.27
CA ASN A 608 15.22 28.29 20.61
C ASN A 608 16.12 27.47 19.65
N GLU A 609 17.23 28.07 19.20
CA GLU A 609 18.35 27.40 18.54
C GLU A 609 19.56 27.40 19.48
N SER A 610 20.27 26.28 19.60
CA SER A 610 21.49 26.18 20.40
C SER A 610 22.58 25.40 19.65
N HIS A 611 23.84 25.76 19.87
CA HIS A 611 24.97 25.16 19.15
C HIS A 611 26.23 25.19 20.04
N THR A 612 26.71 24.00 20.43
CA THR A 612 27.87 23.82 21.31
C THR A 612 28.98 23.04 20.59
N VAL A 613 30.24 23.43 20.81
CA VAL A 613 31.42 22.67 20.39
C VAL A 613 32.25 22.45 21.66
N GLU A 614 32.27 21.22 22.15
CA GLU A 614 32.91 20.87 23.43
C GLU A 614 34.44 20.78 23.32
N GLY A 615 34.95 20.45 22.13
CA GLY A 615 36.38 20.33 21.85
C GLY A 615 36.72 20.69 20.40
N GLY A 616 37.96 21.14 20.18
CA GLY A 616 38.41 21.62 18.87
C GLY A 616 38.05 23.08 18.60
N ALA A 617 37.93 23.44 17.32
CA ALA A 617 37.72 24.82 16.87
C ALA A 617 36.50 24.94 15.95
N ARG A 618 35.70 26.00 16.16
CA ARG A 618 34.61 26.37 15.25
C ARG A 618 35.13 27.35 14.18
N LYS A 619 35.06 26.96 12.91
CA LYS A 619 35.35 27.85 11.76
C LYS A 619 34.06 28.19 11.02
N VAL A 620 33.83 29.48 10.78
CA VAL A 620 32.78 30.01 9.91
C VAL A 620 33.46 30.75 8.75
N SER A 621 32.96 30.64 7.53
CA SER A 621 33.60 31.28 6.36
C SER A 621 32.59 31.55 5.25
N VAL A 622 32.42 32.83 4.90
CA VAL A 622 31.73 33.28 3.69
C VAL A 622 32.79 33.60 2.64
N LEU A 623 32.94 32.74 1.63
CA LEU A 623 33.98 32.91 0.60
C LEU A 623 33.63 33.97 -0.45
N LYS A 624 32.34 34.29 -0.60
CA LYS A 624 31.80 35.31 -1.50
C LYS A 624 30.40 35.72 -1.04
N GLY A 625 30.10 37.01 -1.08
CA GLY A 625 28.85 37.59 -0.57
C GLY A 625 29.00 38.13 0.85
N ASP A 626 27.86 38.43 1.47
CA ASP A 626 27.80 39.17 2.74
C ASP A 626 27.31 38.29 3.89
N GLU A 627 27.81 38.53 5.11
CA GLU A 627 27.25 38.01 6.36
C GLU A 627 26.46 39.12 7.06
N THR A 628 25.22 38.86 7.45
CA THR A 628 24.38 39.81 8.22
C THR A 628 23.83 39.13 9.46
N LYS A 629 24.01 39.76 10.62
CA LYS A 629 23.38 39.37 11.90
C LYS A 629 22.38 40.44 12.29
N HIS A 630 21.12 40.04 12.48
CA HIS A 630 20.05 40.96 12.85
C HIS A 630 19.26 40.41 14.04
N VAL A 631 19.30 41.14 15.14
CA VAL A 631 18.47 40.91 16.33
C VAL A 631 17.46 42.05 16.39
N ALA A 632 16.22 41.77 15.97
CA ALA A 632 15.15 42.78 15.93
C ALA A 632 14.71 43.23 17.33
N GLN A 633 14.76 42.30 18.29
CA GLN A 633 14.46 42.52 19.70
C GLN A 633 15.33 41.56 20.53
N GLY A 634 15.95 42.07 21.60
CA GLY A 634 16.90 41.32 22.44
C GLY A 634 18.32 41.86 22.34
N ASN A 635 19.28 41.07 22.84
CA ASN A 635 20.69 41.47 22.96
C ASN A 635 21.59 40.53 22.13
N MET A 636 22.74 41.05 21.70
CA MET A 636 23.87 40.25 21.22
C MET A 636 24.98 40.32 22.28
N THR A 637 25.60 39.18 22.62
CA THR A 637 26.67 39.13 23.62
C THR A 637 27.75 38.16 23.17
N GLU A 638 29.00 38.60 23.22
CA GLU A 638 30.18 37.80 22.89
C GLU A 638 31.11 37.79 24.10
N MET A 639 31.46 36.61 24.60
CA MET A 639 32.45 36.43 25.65
C MET A 639 33.61 35.61 25.09
N VAL A 640 34.82 36.17 25.16
CA VAL A 640 36.05 35.56 24.62
C VAL A 640 37.10 35.59 25.73
N ALA A 641 37.59 34.40 26.13
CA ALA A 641 38.48 34.27 27.28
C ALA A 641 39.92 34.74 27.03
N LEU A 642 40.34 34.74 25.76
CA LEU A 642 41.65 35.22 25.31
C LEU A 642 41.46 36.46 24.43
N THR A 643 41.81 36.43 23.14
CA THR A 643 41.74 37.62 22.29
C THR A 643 40.55 37.61 21.32
N ARG A 644 39.87 38.76 21.22
CA ARG A 644 38.82 39.02 20.23
C ARG A 644 39.40 39.82 19.06
N SER A 645 39.66 39.13 17.94
CA SER A 645 40.10 39.67 16.65
C SER A 645 39.00 39.56 15.56
N SER A 646 39.23 40.10 14.36
CA SER A 646 38.50 40.02 13.06
C SER A 646 39.20 41.01 12.10
N THR A 647 39.05 41.08 10.77
CA THR A 647 39.93 41.97 9.94
C THR A 647 39.34 42.45 8.61
N ALA A 648 39.31 43.77 8.35
CA ALA A 648 38.92 44.37 7.06
C ALA A 648 39.23 45.89 6.93
N ASN A 649 38.59 46.56 5.96
CA ASN A 649 38.96 47.89 5.46
C ASN A 649 38.29 49.07 6.18
N VAL A 650 37.07 48.93 6.72
CA VAL A 650 36.34 50.04 7.36
C VAL A 650 35.46 49.58 8.53
N ILE A 651 35.97 49.72 9.76
CA ILE A 651 35.16 49.50 10.99
C ILE A 651 34.16 50.64 11.17
N ASN A 652 32.87 50.35 11.01
CA ASN A 652 31.78 51.24 11.41
C ASN A 652 31.12 50.72 12.69
N THR A 653 31.09 51.54 13.74
CA THR A 653 30.41 51.24 15.00
C THR A 653 29.54 52.42 15.39
N ASN A 654 28.23 52.18 15.49
CA ASN A 654 27.23 53.20 15.81
C ASN A 654 26.41 52.75 17.01
N ALA A 655 26.18 53.65 17.96
CA ALA A 655 25.16 53.46 18.99
C ALA A 655 24.16 54.60 18.85
N VAL A 656 22.91 54.26 18.51
CA VAL A 656 21.86 55.23 18.20
C VAL A 656 20.79 55.19 19.28
N ALA A 657 20.31 56.35 19.70
CA ALA A 657 19.13 56.42 20.55
C ALA A 657 17.90 55.94 19.77
N SER A 658 17.04 55.16 20.41
CA SER A 658 15.82 54.63 19.83
C SER A 658 14.74 54.48 20.90
N LYS A 659 13.58 53.92 20.53
CA LYS A 659 12.54 53.54 21.52
C LYS A 659 13.03 52.52 22.55
N ALA A 660 14.10 51.78 22.27
CA ALA A 660 14.69 50.82 23.20
C ALA A 660 15.65 51.44 24.24
N GLY A 661 16.03 52.72 24.08
CA GLY A 661 16.93 53.41 25.01
C GLY A 661 17.91 54.38 24.34
N PRO A 662 18.77 55.04 25.13
CA PRO A 662 19.82 55.92 24.60
C PRO A 662 20.91 55.13 23.87
N GLY A 663 21.51 55.75 22.85
CA GLY A 663 22.70 55.22 22.19
C GLY A 663 23.95 55.54 23.01
N MET A 664 24.69 54.52 23.44
CA MET A 664 25.97 54.66 24.14
C MET A 664 26.98 53.63 23.62
N GLN A 665 28.22 54.06 23.38
CA GLN A 665 29.37 53.17 23.23
C GLN A 665 30.25 53.35 24.45
N SER A 666 30.65 52.25 25.08
CA SER A 666 31.57 52.25 26.22
C SER A 666 32.75 51.33 25.94
N HIS A 667 33.93 51.79 26.33
CA HIS A 667 35.16 51.00 26.31
C HIS A 667 35.72 51.03 27.72
N LEU A 668 35.85 49.84 28.33
CA LEU A 668 36.40 49.65 29.67
C LEU A 668 37.49 48.59 29.58
N ALA A 669 38.68 48.93 30.05
CA ALA A 669 39.82 48.02 30.13
C ALA A 669 40.50 48.21 31.49
N SER A 670 41.02 47.13 32.07
CA SER A 670 41.71 47.18 33.35
C SER A 670 43.10 47.81 33.25
N ASP A 671 43.84 47.55 32.17
CA ASP A 671 45.23 48.00 32.02
C ASP A 671 45.33 49.30 31.20
N GLY A 672 44.69 49.34 30.02
CA GLY A 672 44.62 50.54 29.19
C GLY A 672 43.84 50.38 27.88
N ILE A 673 43.65 51.50 27.19
CA ILE A 673 43.00 51.62 25.88
C ILE A 673 43.94 52.42 24.97
N GLU A 674 44.25 51.90 23.78
CA GLU A 674 45.04 52.59 22.75
C GLU A 674 44.21 52.80 21.48
N HIS A 675 44.28 54.00 20.90
CA HIS A 675 43.82 54.32 19.55
C HIS A 675 45.00 54.87 18.75
N ARG A 676 45.33 54.24 17.61
CA ARG A 676 46.51 54.58 16.80
C ARG A 676 46.18 54.76 15.31
N VAL A 677 46.78 55.77 14.69
CA VAL A 677 46.80 55.97 13.22
C VAL A 677 48.21 56.44 12.84
N GLY A 678 49.07 55.51 12.40
CA GLY A 678 50.49 55.80 12.15
C GLY A 678 51.19 56.32 13.40
N ASP A 679 51.83 57.49 13.29
CA ASP A 679 52.53 58.18 14.38
C ASP A 679 51.59 58.91 15.36
N SER A 680 50.29 59.00 15.06
CA SER A 680 49.29 59.56 15.97
C SER A 680 48.76 58.49 16.91
N VAL A 681 48.82 58.73 18.23
CA VAL A 681 48.31 57.80 19.24
C VAL A 681 47.61 58.51 20.40
N VAL A 682 46.54 57.90 20.90
CA VAL A 682 45.87 58.25 22.17
C VAL A 682 45.91 57.03 23.07
N ILE A 683 46.48 57.15 24.27
CA ILE A 683 46.64 56.08 25.25
C ILE A 683 45.99 56.50 26.56
N LEU A 684 45.05 55.70 27.06
CA LEU A 684 44.49 55.81 28.40
C LEU A 684 45.00 54.63 29.22
N THR A 685 45.51 54.90 30.43
CA THR A 685 45.89 53.88 31.42
C THR A 685 45.24 54.22 32.76
N GLN A 686 45.37 53.34 33.77
CA GLN A 686 44.91 53.66 35.13
C GLN A 686 45.52 54.96 35.71
N GLY A 687 46.74 55.33 35.29
CA GLY A 687 47.48 56.45 35.85
C GLY A 687 47.56 57.69 34.96
N SER A 688 47.26 57.59 33.66
CA SER A 688 47.49 58.70 32.72
C SER A 688 46.63 58.68 31.46
N ILE A 689 46.36 59.85 30.91
CA ILE A 689 45.90 60.04 29.53
C ILE A 689 47.03 60.68 28.72
N THR A 690 47.42 60.08 27.58
CA THR A 690 48.47 60.59 26.69
C THR A 690 47.95 60.73 25.28
N LEU A 691 48.22 61.87 24.64
CA LEU A 691 48.01 62.12 23.22
C LEU A 691 49.37 62.45 22.61
N ALA A 692 49.78 61.75 21.56
CA ALA A 692 51.04 62.03 20.87
C ALA A 692 50.91 61.99 19.35
N HIS A 693 51.74 62.78 18.67
CA HIS A 693 51.94 62.75 17.22
C HIS A 693 53.41 63.06 16.91
N GLY A 694 54.15 62.05 16.46
CA GLY A 694 55.59 62.17 16.25
C GLY A 694 56.33 62.59 17.53
N ALA A 695 57.00 63.75 17.50
CA ALA A 695 57.72 64.30 18.64
C ALA A 695 56.86 65.14 19.62
N SER A 696 55.60 65.42 19.29
CA SER A 696 54.71 66.25 20.14
C SER A 696 53.83 65.38 21.03
N THR A 697 53.79 65.67 22.33
CA THR A 697 53.06 64.89 23.35
C THR A 697 52.32 65.79 24.34
N ILE A 698 51.09 65.41 24.69
CA ILE A 698 50.34 65.91 25.86
C ILE A 698 50.08 64.72 26.78
N ARG A 699 50.52 64.78 28.03
CA ARG A 699 50.27 63.76 29.05
C ARG A 699 49.61 64.38 30.28
N ILE A 700 48.53 63.77 30.74
CA ILE A 700 47.81 64.14 31.96
C ILE A 700 47.94 62.97 32.93
N ASP A 701 48.42 63.22 34.15
CA ASP A 701 48.40 62.25 35.24
C ASP A 701 48.17 62.95 36.60
N ALA A 702 48.23 62.20 37.70
CA ALA A 702 47.97 62.73 39.04
C ALA A 702 48.93 63.85 39.49
N SER A 703 50.08 64.04 38.82
CA SER A 703 51.04 65.10 39.12
C SER A 703 50.84 66.38 38.30
N GLY A 704 50.09 66.32 37.19
CA GLY A 704 49.72 67.49 36.40
C GLY A 704 49.52 67.22 34.90
N ILE A 705 49.66 68.29 34.11
CA ILE A 705 49.61 68.27 32.65
C ILE A 705 50.99 68.60 32.10
N TYR A 706 51.59 67.65 31.38
CA TYR A 706 52.86 67.78 30.68
C TYR A 706 52.58 68.02 29.19
N ILE A 707 53.25 69.00 28.60
CA ILE A 707 53.18 69.29 27.17
C ILE A 707 54.63 69.40 26.69
N ASP A 708 54.99 68.57 25.71
CA ASP A 708 56.32 68.54 25.09
C ASP A 708 56.17 68.52 23.55
N GLY A 709 57.13 69.10 22.85
CA GLY A 709 57.14 69.17 21.39
C GLY A 709 57.93 70.37 20.85
N PRO A 710 58.24 70.38 19.54
CA PRO A 710 59.15 71.36 18.95
C PRO A 710 58.73 72.84 19.09
N VAL A 711 57.42 73.10 19.13
CA VAL A 711 56.83 74.43 19.37
C VAL A 711 55.55 74.25 20.18
N ILE A 712 55.39 74.99 21.28
CA ILE A 712 54.22 74.95 22.16
C ILE A 712 53.51 76.31 22.12
N HIS A 713 52.27 76.32 21.64
CA HIS A 713 51.42 77.51 21.57
C HIS A 713 50.31 77.44 22.65
N LEU A 714 50.36 78.34 23.63
CA LEU A 714 49.37 78.44 24.70
C LEU A 714 48.53 79.72 24.54
N ASN A 715 47.21 79.61 24.69
CA ASN A 715 46.25 80.73 24.76
C ASN A 715 46.33 81.78 23.63
N GLN A 716 46.73 81.39 22.40
CA GLN A 716 46.98 82.30 21.27
C GLN A 716 45.73 83.03 20.71
N GLY A 717 44.52 82.71 21.16
CA GLY A 717 43.30 83.06 20.42
C GLY A 717 43.19 82.24 19.12
N ALA A 718 42.29 82.63 18.22
CA ALA A 718 42.03 81.90 16.98
C ALA A 718 43.22 81.96 16.01
N SER A 719 44.14 80.98 16.10
CA SER A 719 45.23 80.79 15.16
C SER A 719 44.80 79.89 14.00
N SER A 720 44.93 80.41 12.78
CA SER A 720 44.61 79.71 11.54
C SER A 720 45.64 78.62 11.23
N GLY A 721 45.36 77.39 11.66
CA GLY A 721 45.95 76.16 11.10
C GLY A 721 45.33 75.81 9.75
N PRO A 722 46.03 75.04 8.88
CA PRO A 722 45.69 74.93 7.47
C PRO A 722 44.33 74.30 7.18
N SER A 723 43.72 74.75 6.09
CA SER A 723 42.37 74.41 5.63
C SER A 723 42.10 72.91 5.52
N ALA A 724 40.95 72.49 6.02
CA ALA A 724 40.37 71.17 5.73
C ALA A 724 40.16 70.97 4.20
N PRO A 725 40.44 69.78 3.65
CA PRO A 725 39.86 69.34 2.40
C PRO A 725 38.35 69.16 2.54
N ALA A 726 37.60 69.51 1.49
CA ALA A 726 36.14 69.38 1.47
C ALA A 726 35.69 67.90 1.45
N ALA A 727 34.45 67.68 1.90
CA ALA A 727 33.85 66.35 2.00
C ALA A 727 33.59 65.66 0.64
N SER A 728 33.65 64.33 0.64
CA SER A 728 32.90 63.52 -0.33
C SER A 728 32.45 62.16 0.24
N GLY A 729 31.15 61.93 0.11
CA GLY A 729 30.48 60.64 -0.15
C GLY A 729 30.99 59.32 0.43
N ALA A 730 30.24 58.82 1.41
CA ALA A 730 29.64 57.47 1.46
C ALA A 730 30.49 56.19 1.25
N GLY A 731 30.26 55.20 2.15
CA GLY A 731 30.42 53.77 1.80
C GLY A 731 31.45 52.98 2.62
N GLY A 732 31.38 53.00 3.95
CA GLY A 732 32.23 52.17 4.80
C GLY A 732 31.65 50.77 5.08
N ALA A 733 32.38 49.72 4.70
CA ALA A 733 32.07 48.32 5.02
C ALA A 733 33.16 47.66 5.89
N ALA A 734 32.72 47.14 7.06
CA ALA A 734 33.31 46.15 7.98
C ALA A 734 34.78 46.23 8.51
N SER A 735 34.91 45.96 9.84
CA SER A 735 35.93 45.21 10.66
C SER A 735 37.47 45.52 10.57
N ALA A 736 38.42 45.17 11.48
CA ALA A 736 38.49 44.89 12.96
C ALA A 736 39.96 44.50 13.41
N ALA A 737 40.14 43.86 14.60
CA ALA A 737 41.39 43.36 15.29
C ALA A 737 42.35 44.42 15.88
N ALA A 738 43.05 44.23 17.03
CA ALA A 738 43.64 43.06 17.76
C ALA A 738 44.97 42.54 17.16
N GLU A 739 45.91 41.88 17.87
CA GLU A 739 46.02 41.29 19.24
C GLU A 739 47.16 42.02 20.03
N GLY A 740 47.56 41.78 21.30
CA GLY A 740 47.12 40.90 22.40
C GLY A 740 48.25 40.66 23.45
N GLY A 741 47.90 40.58 24.75
CA GLY A 741 48.75 40.08 25.86
C GLY A 741 49.82 41.02 26.47
N ALA A 742 50.38 40.78 27.68
CA ALA A 742 49.96 39.96 28.83
C ALA A 742 50.86 40.22 30.08
N ALA A 743 50.28 40.16 31.30
CA ALA A 743 50.95 40.09 32.63
C ALA A 743 51.83 41.30 33.09
N GLY A 744 51.99 41.60 34.39
CA GLY A 744 51.34 41.08 35.61
C GLY A 744 52.11 41.44 36.91
N ALA A 745 51.37 41.61 38.04
CA ALA A 745 51.85 41.84 39.43
C ALA A 745 52.60 43.17 39.75
N GLY A 746 52.48 43.78 40.94
CA GLY A 746 51.55 43.50 42.06
C GLY A 746 51.86 44.28 43.36
N ALA A 747 50.87 44.31 44.28
CA ALA A 747 50.91 44.66 45.72
C ALA A 747 51.24 46.11 46.17
N GLY A 748 50.47 46.65 47.15
CA GLY A 748 50.76 48.00 47.70
C GLY A 748 49.91 48.66 48.81
N ALA A 749 48.96 47.98 49.48
CA ALA A 749 48.35 48.33 50.80
C ALA A 749 47.65 49.70 51.09
N ALA A 750 46.51 49.60 51.81
CA ALA A 750 45.79 50.64 52.61
C ALA A 750 45.19 51.87 51.89
N GLY A 751 44.02 52.41 52.26
CA GLY A 751 43.02 51.99 53.26
C GLY A 751 41.94 53.07 53.50
N ALA A 752 40.85 52.69 54.19
CA ALA A 752 39.75 53.52 54.72
C ALA A 752 38.65 54.06 53.77
N GLY A 753 37.40 54.04 54.28
CA GLY A 753 36.37 55.07 54.02
C GLY A 753 35.20 54.68 53.09
N ALA A 754 34.00 54.53 53.64
CA ALA A 754 32.78 54.21 52.88
C ALA A 754 31.86 55.42 52.62
N ALA A 755 31.23 55.46 51.43
CA ALA A 755 29.90 56.03 51.14
C ALA A 755 29.49 55.56 49.72
N ALA A 756 28.51 54.67 49.53
CA ALA A 756 27.06 54.89 49.61
C ALA A 756 26.51 55.79 48.47
N GLY A 757 25.82 55.17 47.49
CA GLY A 757 25.18 55.84 46.35
C GLY A 757 23.79 55.26 46.04
N SER A 758 22.76 56.10 46.25
CA SER A 758 21.31 55.95 45.99
C SER A 758 20.77 54.68 45.29
N ALA A 759 19.85 53.99 45.96
CA ALA A 759 18.90 53.06 45.35
C ALA A 759 17.71 53.78 44.70
N ALA A 760 17.07 53.16 43.70
CA ALA A 760 15.82 53.63 43.10
C ALA A 760 14.63 53.52 44.09
N PRO A 761 13.60 54.36 43.99
CA PRO A 761 12.44 54.28 44.89
C PRO A 761 11.64 52.98 44.68
N PRO A 762 11.10 52.37 45.76
CA PRO A 762 10.26 51.18 45.67
C PRO A 762 9.05 51.33 44.73
N VAL A 763 8.72 50.27 44.00
CA VAL A 763 7.43 50.18 43.28
C VAL A 763 6.30 50.06 44.30
N GLU A 764 5.48 51.10 44.41
CA GLU A 764 4.25 51.10 45.23
C GLU A 764 3.27 50.01 44.75
N THR A 765 2.98 49.03 45.60
CA THR A 765 2.04 47.93 45.33
C THR A 765 0.63 48.19 45.86
N GLY A 766 0.48 49.15 46.78
CA GLY A 766 -0.77 49.38 47.53
C GLY A 766 -1.00 48.41 48.69
N LEU A 767 -0.05 47.52 49.00
CA LEU A 767 -0.14 46.54 50.09
C LEU A 767 0.40 47.05 51.45
N GLY A 768 1.12 48.18 51.44
CA GLY A 768 1.66 48.87 52.61
C GLY A 768 3.13 49.25 52.44
N HIS A 769 3.56 50.38 53.02
CA HIS A 769 4.92 50.90 52.81
C HIS A 769 6.02 49.90 53.17
N ASP A 770 5.86 49.17 54.27
CA ASP A 770 6.85 48.17 54.73
C ASP A 770 6.97 46.99 53.74
N VAL A 771 5.88 46.63 53.05
CA VAL A 771 5.86 45.58 52.03
C VAL A 771 6.61 46.06 50.78
N ASP A 772 6.37 47.30 50.35
CA ASP A 772 7.07 47.91 49.22
C ASP A 772 8.58 48.04 49.52
N GLN A 773 8.96 48.45 50.74
CA GLN A 773 10.36 48.53 51.18
C GLN A 773 11.04 47.16 51.30
N LEU A 774 10.33 46.12 51.75
CA LEU A 774 10.89 44.77 51.81
C LEU A 774 11.02 44.15 50.42
N ALA A 775 10.04 44.35 49.53
CA ALA A 775 10.11 43.96 48.13
C ALA A 775 11.22 44.69 47.36
N ALA A 776 11.55 45.94 47.74
CA ALA A 776 12.63 46.72 47.13
C ALA A 776 14.02 46.11 47.33
N LYS A 777 14.19 45.20 48.30
CA LYS A 777 15.44 44.45 48.51
C LYS A 777 15.62 43.28 47.53
N SER A 778 14.66 43.01 46.65
CA SER A 778 14.78 42.07 45.53
C SER A 778 14.75 42.82 44.19
N PRO A 779 15.91 43.01 43.52
CA PRO A 779 15.96 43.62 42.19
C PRO A 779 15.10 42.89 41.15
N GLY A 780 14.99 41.56 41.25
CA GLY A 780 14.09 40.76 40.42
C GLY A 780 12.63 41.11 40.66
N LEU A 781 12.18 41.09 41.92
CA LEU A 781 10.80 41.41 42.28
C LEU A 781 10.44 42.87 41.96
N GLN A 782 11.38 43.83 42.09
CA GLN A 782 11.17 45.20 41.65
C GLN A 782 11.01 45.31 40.13
N GLY A 783 11.82 44.57 39.36
CA GLY A 783 11.68 44.49 37.90
C GLY A 783 10.32 43.94 37.48
N ASP A 784 9.89 42.84 38.11
CA ASP A 784 8.61 42.20 37.84
C ASP A 784 7.42 43.08 38.27
N LEU A 785 7.45 43.67 39.47
CA LEU A 785 6.43 44.61 39.95
C LEU A 785 6.34 45.86 39.07
N LYS A 786 7.47 46.40 38.61
CA LYS A 786 7.48 47.52 37.67
C LYS A 786 6.84 47.12 36.35
N LYS A 787 7.24 45.97 35.78
CA LYS A 787 6.65 45.45 34.54
C LYS A 787 5.14 45.28 34.68
N LEU A 788 4.67 44.63 35.74
CA LEU A 788 3.23 44.44 35.98
C LEU A 788 2.48 45.77 36.12
N LYS A 789 3.06 46.76 36.80
CA LYS A 789 2.49 48.12 36.92
C LYS A 789 2.43 48.84 35.57
N ASP A 790 3.48 48.75 34.76
CA ASP A 790 3.54 49.31 33.40
C ASP A 790 2.55 48.60 32.46
N ASP A 791 2.37 47.28 32.62
CA ASP A 791 1.40 46.43 31.91
C ASP A 791 -0.06 46.63 32.41
N GLY A 792 -0.29 47.50 33.40
CA GLY A 792 -1.62 47.88 33.89
C GLY A 792 -2.23 46.97 34.97
N TRP A 793 -1.45 46.06 35.57
CA TRP A 793 -1.94 45.13 36.60
C TRP A 793 -2.33 45.84 37.89
N LYS A 794 -3.33 45.29 38.58
CA LYS A 794 -3.83 45.77 39.87
C LYS A 794 -3.49 44.78 40.98
N ILE A 795 -2.83 45.25 42.02
CA ILE A 795 -2.50 44.48 43.22
C ILE A 795 -3.42 44.97 44.35
N LYS A 796 -4.02 44.05 45.11
CA LYS A 796 -4.92 44.38 46.23
C LYS A 796 -5.00 43.26 47.27
N TYR A 797 -5.46 43.59 48.46
CA TYR A 797 -6.02 42.60 49.39
C TYR A 797 -7.44 42.21 48.95
N GLY A 798 -7.79 40.93 49.13
CA GLY A 798 -9.15 40.42 49.13
C GLY A 798 -9.70 40.28 50.56
N GLU A 799 -10.80 39.54 50.70
CA GLU A 799 -11.35 39.21 52.02
C GLU A 799 -10.43 38.25 52.79
N PRO A 800 -10.35 38.34 54.14
CA PRO A 800 -9.63 37.37 54.95
C PRO A 800 -10.18 35.95 54.79
N GLY A 801 -9.31 34.98 54.49
CA GLY A 801 -9.66 33.59 54.21
C GLY A 801 -10.10 33.31 52.77
N GLY A 802 -10.07 34.31 51.88
CA GLY A 802 -10.40 34.16 50.45
C GLY A 802 -9.32 33.51 49.59
N GLY A 803 -8.13 33.24 50.14
CA GLY A 803 -6.96 32.79 49.40
C GLY A 803 -6.24 33.93 48.66
N SER A 804 -5.05 33.60 48.13
CA SER A 804 -4.29 34.47 47.23
C SER A 804 -4.29 33.85 45.84
N PHE A 805 -4.32 34.69 44.80
CA PHE A 805 -4.27 34.25 43.40
C PHE A 805 -3.98 35.42 42.43
N ALA A 806 -3.28 35.11 41.34
CA ALA A 806 -3.17 35.94 40.14
C ALA A 806 -4.22 35.56 39.08
N ARG A 807 -4.97 36.53 38.58
CA ARG A 807 -5.88 36.38 37.43
C ARG A 807 -5.35 37.13 36.22
N ARG A 808 -4.88 36.37 35.23
CA ARG A 808 -4.34 36.89 33.96
C ARG A 808 -5.43 37.58 33.11
N GLU A 809 -6.64 37.03 33.10
CA GLU A 809 -7.81 37.54 32.34
C GLU A 809 -8.16 39.01 32.61
N ASN A 810 -8.00 39.46 33.86
CA ASN A 810 -8.31 40.82 34.30
C ASN A 810 -7.11 41.52 34.97
N GLN A 811 -5.90 41.01 34.69
CA GLN A 811 -4.62 41.54 35.16
C GLN A 811 -4.64 41.94 36.65
N THR A 812 -5.14 41.05 37.51
CA THR A 812 -5.30 41.34 38.94
C THR A 812 -4.59 40.30 39.80
N ILE A 813 -3.72 40.76 40.71
CA ILE A 813 -3.19 39.96 41.82
C ILE A 813 -4.01 40.29 43.08
N THR A 814 -4.60 39.26 43.69
CA THR A 814 -5.34 39.40 44.95
C THR A 814 -4.62 38.59 46.03
N LEU A 815 -4.27 39.24 47.14
CA LEU A 815 -3.69 38.57 48.32
C LEU A 815 -4.77 38.39 49.39
N ASP A 816 -4.72 37.28 50.12
CA ASP A 816 -5.66 37.01 51.21
C ASP A 816 -5.61 38.15 52.26
N GLY A 817 -6.77 38.67 52.64
CA GLY A 817 -6.87 39.79 53.59
C GLY A 817 -6.27 39.50 54.98
N SER A 818 -6.11 38.22 55.34
CA SER A 818 -5.49 37.78 56.59
C SER A 818 -3.98 38.04 56.67
N PHE A 819 -3.30 38.25 55.54
CA PHE A 819 -1.89 38.67 55.54
C PHE A 819 -1.69 40.15 55.88
N LYS A 820 -2.75 40.97 55.89
CA LYS A 820 -2.65 42.42 56.12
C LYS A 820 -2.07 42.72 57.51
N GLY A 821 -0.88 43.30 57.54
CA GLY A 821 -0.09 43.58 58.75
C GLY A 821 1.04 42.58 59.02
N ASN A 822 1.16 41.50 58.24
CA ASN A 822 2.30 40.59 58.26
C ASN A 822 3.23 40.88 57.07
N THR A 823 4.15 41.83 57.21
CA THR A 823 5.02 42.29 56.11
C THR A 823 5.78 41.17 55.40
N ALA A 824 6.35 40.22 56.15
CA ALA A 824 7.12 39.11 55.57
C ALA A 824 6.21 38.13 54.82
N GLY A 825 5.07 37.76 55.41
CA GLY A 825 4.06 36.91 54.77
C GLY A 825 3.46 37.54 53.52
N THR A 826 3.08 38.81 53.56
CA THR A 826 2.58 39.55 52.39
C THR A 826 3.64 39.60 51.29
N THR A 827 4.92 39.83 51.61
CA THR A 827 6.00 39.89 50.60
C THR A 827 6.30 38.50 50.01
N GLN A 828 6.18 37.42 50.79
CA GLN A 828 6.26 36.04 50.30
C GLN A 828 5.17 35.75 49.27
N THR A 829 3.90 35.94 49.68
CA THR A 829 2.73 35.70 48.85
C THR A 829 2.78 36.57 47.59
N LEU A 830 3.14 37.85 47.72
CA LEU A 830 3.33 38.75 46.59
C LEU A 830 4.36 38.20 45.59
N ALA A 831 5.53 37.75 46.06
CA ALA A 831 6.56 37.21 45.17
C ALA A 831 6.12 35.94 44.43
N HIS A 832 5.30 35.11 45.06
CA HIS A 832 4.70 33.91 44.46
C HIS A 832 3.67 34.30 43.38
N GLU A 833 2.67 35.13 43.72
CA GLU A 833 1.62 35.56 42.79
C GLU A 833 2.16 36.40 41.61
N VAL A 834 3.20 37.20 41.84
CA VAL A 834 3.93 37.90 40.77
C VAL A 834 4.56 36.90 39.81
N GLY A 835 5.04 35.75 40.29
CA GLY A 835 5.58 34.69 39.43
C GLY A 835 4.53 34.06 38.52
N HIS A 836 3.29 33.85 39.00
CA HIS A 836 2.17 33.50 38.11
C HIS A 836 1.90 34.63 37.11
N ALA A 837 1.78 35.88 37.57
CA ALA A 837 1.46 37.01 36.70
C ALA A 837 2.50 37.26 35.59
N THR A 838 3.78 36.99 35.85
CA THR A 838 4.86 37.17 34.86
C THR A 838 5.18 35.93 34.03
N TYR A 839 4.83 34.72 34.50
CA TYR A 839 4.99 33.50 33.72
C TYR A 839 3.90 33.37 32.64
N GLY A 840 4.35 33.21 31.39
CA GLY A 840 3.51 33.08 30.19
C GLY A 840 2.80 31.74 30.05
N PHE A 841 2.22 31.22 31.13
CA PHE A 841 1.44 29.99 31.11
C PHE A 841 0.26 30.09 30.13
N GLN A 842 0.15 29.10 29.25
CA GLN A 842 -1.01 28.82 28.41
C GLN A 842 -1.48 27.41 28.73
N ALA A 843 -2.74 27.26 29.12
CA ALA A 843 -3.29 25.96 29.48
C ALA A 843 -3.47 25.07 28.23
N ASP A 844 -2.78 23.94 28.20
CA ASP A 844 -2.96 22.94 27.14
C ASP A 844 -4.11 21.99 27.50
N TYR A 845 -5.24 22.12 26.80
CA TYR A 845 -6.41 21.28 26.98
C TYR A 845 -6.40 19.99 26.15
N SER A 846 -5.34 19.73 25.37
CA SER A 846 -5.23 18.57 24.45
C SER A 846 -5.38 17.22 25.14
N SER A 847 -4.98 17.12 26.40
CA SER A 847 -5.18 15.95 27.25
C SER A 847 -5.14 16.34 28.74
N LYS A 848 -5.74 15.49 29.59
CA LYS A 848 -5.66 15.63 31.04
C LYS A 848 -4.21 15.74 31.54
N THR A 849 -3.31 14.92 30.99
CA THR A 849 -1.89 14.92 31.37
C THR A 849 -1.19 16.20 30.97
N ALA A 850 -1.46 16.73 29.76
CA ALA A 850 -0.88 17.99 29.32
C ALA A 850 -1.39 19.17 30.17
N TYR A 851 -2.69 19.19 30.46
CA TYR A 851 -3.30 20.21 31.32
C TYR A 851 -2.67 20.20 32.73
N VAL A 852 -2.65 19.04 33.40
CA VAL A 852 -2.12 18.90 34.77
C VAL A 852 -0.62 19.20 34.83
N ASN A 853 0.17 18.74 33.85
CA ASN A 853 1.60 19.05 33.82
C ASN A 853 1.85 20.55 33.58
N GLY A 854 1.03 21.18 32.73
CA GLY A 854 1.08 22.61 32.46
C GLY A 854 0.74 23.46 33.69
N THR A 855 -0.36 23.18 34.39
CA THR A 855 -0.76 23.92 35.59
C THR A 855 0.24 23.71 36.74
N LEU A 856 0.79 22.51 36.91
CA LEU A 856 1.84 22.26 37.90
C LEU A 856 3.15 22.99 37.54
N ALA A 857 3.47 23.18 36.27
CA ALA A 857 4.63 23.99 35.87
C ALA A 857 4.41 25.50 36.14
N ASP A 858 3.16 25.98 36.21
CA ASP A 858 2.81 27.33 36.64
C ASP A 858 3.07 27.54 38.15
N GLU A 859 2.61 26.62 39.00
CA GLU A 859 2.96 26.57 40.43
C GLU A 859 4.49 26.46 40.65
N GLY A 860 5.17 25.72 39.76
CA GLY A 860 6.63 25.65 39.70
C GLY A 860 7.28 27.01 39.42
N ALA A 861 6.76 27.77 38.45
CA ALA A 861 7.25 29.11 38.11
C ALA A 861 7.06 30.12 39.24
N ALA A 862 5.87 30.13 39.86
CA ALA A 862 5.55 30.97 41.00
C ALA A 862 6.47 30.70 42.21
N THR A 863 6.69 29.42 42.51
CA THR A 863 7.61 28.99 43.56
C THR A 863 9.07 29.38 43.27
N MET A 864 9.54 29.25 42.02
CA MET A 864 10.87 29.73 41.62
C MET A 864 11.02 31.24 41.82
N ASN A 865 9.99 32.04 41.49
CA ASN A 865 10.06 33.48 41.67
C ASN A 865 10.13 33.89 43.15
N ASN A 866 9.37 33.22 44.01
CA ASN A 866 9.46 33.42 45.45
C ASN A 866 10.83 33.01 46.02
N ILE A 867 11.43 31.89 45.57
CA ILE A 867 12.80 31.50 45.97
C ILE A 867 13.83 32.56 45.55
N LYS A 868 13.74 33.06 44.32
CA LYS A 868 14.59 34.15 43.81
C LYS A 868 14.47 35.39 44.70
N ALA A 869 13.25 35.88 44.89
CA ALA A 869 13.00 37.08 45.69
C ALA A 869 13.48 36.92 47.14
N ARG A 870 13.27 35.77 47.76
CA ARG A 870 13.77 35.46 49.12
C ARG A 870 15.29 35.57 49.19
N ARG A 871 16.00 34.95 48.24
CA ARG A 871 17.48 34.95 48.21
C ARG A 871 18.03 36.36 47.99
N GLU A 872 17.43 37.14 47.10
CA GLU A 872 17.83 38.54 46.85
C GLU A 872 17.55 39.44 48.07
N ILE A 873 16.39 39.31 48.72
CA ILE A 873 16.05 40.05 49.95
C ILE A 873 17.05 39.73 51.06
N LEU A 874 17.40 38.46 51.27
CA LEU A 874 18.39 38.05 52.25
C LEU A 874 19.79 38.60 51.94
N ALA A 875 20.23 38.55 50.68
CA ALA A 875 21.50 39.11 50.25
C ALA A 875 21.59 40.63 50.50
N ASN A 876 20.47 41.34 50.34
CA ASN A 876 20.34 42.78 50.59
C ASN A 876 19.90 43.12 52.04
N SER A 877 20.23 42.25 53.01
CA SER A 877 19.97 42.46 54.44
C SER A 877 18.50 42.74 54.78
N GLY A 878 17.57 42.04 54.13
CA GLY A 878 16.15 42.02 54.43
C GLY A 878 15.74 40.87 55.35
N ALA A 879 14.51 40.92 55.85
CA ALA A 879 13.94 39.84 56.63
C ALA A 879 13.67 38.61 55.73
N ASP A 880 13.83 37.40 56.29
CA ASP A 880 13.49 36.17 55.56
C ASP A 880 11.99 36.10 55.31
N ILE A 881 11.58 36.18 54.03
CA ILE A 881 10.19 36.01 53.63
C ILE A 881 9.78 34.53 53.53
N GLY A 882 10.71 33.58 53.57
CA GLY A 882 10.43 32.15 53.42
C GLY A 882 9.99 31.75 52.00
N ILE A 883 9.50 30.51 51.87
CA ILE A 883 8.97 29.94 50.63
C ILE A 883 7.52 29.54 50.87
N ALA A 884 6.64 29.84 49.91
CA ALA A 884 5.23 29.46 49.94
C ALA A 884 5.04 27.93 49.90
N GLY A 885 3.92 27.45 50.45
CA GLY A 885 3.65 26.02 50.58
C GLY A 885 4.33 25.35 51.78
N ASN A 886 4.14 24.04 51.89
CA ASN A 886 4.56 23.19 52.99
C ASN A 886 6.09 23.13 53.14
N SER A 887 6.57 23.44 54.36
CA SER A 887 8.00 23.46 54.70
C SER A 887 8.73 22.14 54.46
N ALA A 888 8.03 21.00 54.49
CA ALA A 888 8.59 19.70 54.14
C ALA A 888 9.12 19.63 52.69
N ASN A 889 8.54 20.40 51.77
CA ASN A 889 8.92 20.39 50.36
C ASN A 889 10.03 21.41 50.04
N HIS A 890 10.31 22.37 50.92
CA HIS A 890 11.24 23.48 50.65
C HIS A 890 12.67 23.03 50.30
N ALA A 891 13.14 21.90 50.85
CA ALA A 891 14.44 21.33 50.51
C ALA A 891 14.49 20.84 49.05
N ALA A 892 13.41 20.21 48.56
CA ALA A 892 13.29 19.79 47.16
C ALA A 892 13.16 21.02 46.23
N TYR A 893 12.38 22.03 46.62
CA TYR A 893 12.24 23.25 45.83
C TYR A 893 13.58 24.01 45.68
N ASN A 894 14.35 24.15 46.76
CA ASN A 894 15.69 24.75 46.69
C ASN A 894 16.64 23.91 45.85
N LYS A 895 16.65 22.58 45.99
CA LYS A 895 17.51 21.70 45.19
C LYS A 895 17.26 21.85 43.67
N ALA A 896 15.99 21.96 43.26
CA ALA A 896 15.64 22.20 41.86
C ALA A 896 16.07 23.60 41.39
N TYR A 897 15.90 24.62 42.22
CA TYR A 897 16.36 25.97 41.92
C TYR A 897 17.90 26.07 41.85
N ASP A 898 18.63 25.40 42.75
CA ASP A 898 20.10 25.33 42.76
C ASP A 898 20.65 24.56 41.55
N GLN A 899 19.88 23.62 41.00
CA GLN A 899 20.22 22.94 39.76
C GLN A 899 20.05 23.88 38.56
N PHE A 900 18.93 24.61 38.49
CA PHE A 900 18.72 25.68 37.50
C PHE A 900 19.83 26.75 37.52
N LEU A 901 20.34 27.13 38.68
CA LEU A 901 21.47 28.07 38.77
C LEU A 901 22.79 27.52 38.18
N LYS A 902 22.92 26.20 37.97
CA LYS A 902 24.11 25.56 37.40
C LYS A 902 23.99 25.30 35.90
N ASP A 903 22.81 24.89 35.44
CA ASP A 903 22.57 24.46 34.06
C ASP A 903 21.72 25.43 33.22
N GLY A 904 21.13 26.45 33.83
CA GLY A 904 20.25 27.43 33.18
C GLY A 904 18.87 26.88 32.80
N ASN A 905 18.55 25.62 33.12
CA ASN A 905 17.35 24.93 32.65
C ASN A 905 16.13 25.24 33.54
N ALA A 906 15.53 26.41 33.29
CA ALA A 906 14.35 26.87 34.01
C ALA A 906 13.15 25.92 33.87
N ASP A 907 12.99 25.22 32.74
CA ASP A 907 11.86 24.32 32.51
C ASP A 907 11.98 23.01 33.31
N ALA A 908 13.19 22.44 33.37
CA ALA A 908 13.45 21.29 34.23
C ALA A 908 13.21 21.64 35.71
N ALA A 909 13.61 22.83 36.16
CA ALA A 909 13.33 23.27 37.52
C ALA A 909 11.83 23.53 37.77
N ARG A 910 11.12 24.20 36.85
CA ARG A 910 9.65 24.38 36.91
C ARG A 910 8.92 23.05 37.00
N GLN A 911 9.28 22.07 36.17
CA GLN A 911 8.68 20.73 36.18
C GLN A 911 9.03 19.96 37.46
N ALA A 912 10.27 20.00 37.93
CA ALA A 912 10.68 19.32 39.16
C ALA A 912 9.98 19.89 40.41
N ILE A 913 9.86 21.22 40.49
CA ILE A 913 9.13 21.90 41.57
C ILE A 913 7.64 21.62 41.45
N GLY A 914 7.04 21.77 40.27
CA GLY A 914 5.63 21.49 40.01
C GLY A 914 5.23 20.04 40.32
N ALA A 915 6.07 19.06 39.99
CA ALA A 915 5.85 17.65 40.30
C ALA A 915 5.90 17.35 41.81
N GLN A 916 6.75 18.07 42.56
CA GLN A 916 6.78 18.01 44.02
C GLN A 916 5.55 18.72 44.62
N PHE A 917 5.20 19.90 44.11
CA PHE A 917 4.07 20.71 44.55
C PHE A 917 2.74 19.96 44.38
N GLY A 918 2.53 19.36 43.21
CA GLY A 918 1.32 18.58 42.87
C GLY A 918 1.05 17.37 43.77
N LYS A 919 2.07 16.85 44.46
CA LYS A 919 1.98 15.72 45.39
C LYS A 919 2.09 16.13 46.87
N GLY A 920 2.86 17.18 47.15
CA GLY A 920 3.25 17.58 48.50
C GLY A 920 2.45 18.76 49.07
N GLU A 921 1.69 19.47 48.24
CA GLU A 921 0.77 20.54 48.64
C GLU A 921 -0.69 20.10 48.47
N ILE A 922 -1.55 20.56 49.39
CA ILE A 922 -3.00 20.32 49.34
C ILE A 922 -3.76 21.62 49.16
N THR A 923 -4.80 21.58 48.35
CA THR A 923 -5.64 22.76 48.08
C THR A 923 -6.39 23.22 49.33
N SER A 924 -6.52 24.53 49.49
CA SER A 924 -7.20 25.13 50.65
C SER A 924 -8.69 24.80 50.70
N ASN A 925 -9.33 24.65 49.53
CA ASN A 925 -10.77 24.46 49.36
C ASN A 925 -11.21 22.98 49.34
N THR A 926 -10.57 22.10 48.55
CA THR A 926 -10.98 20.69 48.41
C THR A 926 -10.19 19.72 49.28
N LYS A 927 -9.08 20.17 49.89
CA LYS A 927 -8.15 19.36 50.69
C LYS A 927 -7.49 18.20 49.93
N GLN A 928 -7.56 18.22 48.60
CA GLN A 928 -6.90 17.25 47.71
C GLN A 928 -5.50 17.74 47.30
N PRO A 929 -4.58 16.82 46.96
CA PRO A 929 -3.32 17.17 46.28
C PRO A 929 -3.57 18.00 45.02
N TYR A 930 -2.70 18.98 44.74
CA TYR A 930 -2.89 19.88 43.59
C TYR A 930 -2.99 19.13 42.24
N ALA A 931 -2.27 18.02 42.05
CA ALA A 931 -2.37 17.19 40.84
C ALA A 931 -3.77 16.55 40.67
N GLU A 932 -4.40 16.12 41.76
CA GLU A 932 -5.76 15.56 41.76
C GLU A 932 -6.80 16.65 41.51
N TYR A 933 -6.63 17.82 42.12
CA TYR A 933 -7.52 18.97 41.94
C TYR A 933 -7.58 19.44 40.48
N TYR A 934 -6.43 19.66 39.82
CA TYR A 934 -6.41 20.01 38.40
C TYR A 934 -6.94 18.87 37.51
N GLY A 935 -6.63 17.62 37.86
CA GLY A 935 -7.13 16.45 37.15
C GLY A 935 -8.66 16.35 37.20
N GLY A 936 -9.26 16.57 38.37
CA GLY A 936 -10.70 16.58 38.56
C GLY A 936 -11.38 17.80 37.89
N TRP A 937 -10.73 18.96 37.89
CA TRP A 937 -11.22 20.11 37.12
C TRP A 937 -11.26 19.80 35.62
N TYR A 938 -10.21 19.16 35.07
CA TYR A 938 -10.19 18.76 33.66
C TYR A 938 -11.33 17.79 33.33
N ASP A 939 -11.50 16.72 34.12
CA ASP A 939 -12.56 15.72 33.89
C ASP A 939 -13.96 16.35 33.91
N ASN A 940 -14.20 17.35 34.77
CA ASN A 940 -15.49 18.04 34.89
C ASN A 940 -15.78 18.98 33.72
N ASN A 941 -14.76 19.59 33.11
CA ASN A 941 -14.93 20.55 32.00
C ASN A 941 -14.77 19.90 30.62
N PHE A 942 -14.06 18.77 30.55
CA PHE A 942 -13.82 17.99 29.32
C PHE A 942 -14.20 16.51 29.54
N PRO A 943 -15.48 16.22 29.88
CA PRO A 943 -15.90 14.85 30.11
C PRO A 943 -15.70 13.99 28.86
N PRO A 944 -15.23 12.74 28.99
CA PRO A 944 -15.04 11.85 27.85
C PRO A 944 -16.39 11.64 27.13
N LYS A 945 -16.40 11.86 25.81
CA LYS A 945 -17.55 11.51 24.97
C LYS A 945 -17.77 10.00 25.07
N LYS A 946 -18.95 9.62 25.55
CA LYS A 946 -19.42 8.22 25.57
C LYS A 946 -19.74 7.74 24.17
#